data_AF-A0AAU6I0C4-F1
#
_entry.id   AF-A0AAU6I0C4-F1
#
_cell.length_a   1.000
_cell.length_b   1.000
_cell.length_c   1.000
_cell.angle_alpha   90.00
_cell.angle_beta   90.00
_cell.angle_gamma   90.00
#
_symmetry.space_group_name_H-M   'P 1'
#
loop_
_entity.id
_entity.type
_entity.pdbx_description
1 polymer ?
#
loop_
_entity_poly.entity_id
_entity_poly.type
_entity_poly.pdbx_seq_one_letter_code
_entity_poly.pdbx_strand_id
1 'polypeptide(L)'
;MPSTLTPPPRRDNPFDLSGTAPSLDDRTAWRRWATRESYPMARSEVTAAGPLIPEADDPQAAAEAQIMATLINEYGMHRPFTTGGPFGIVSVTPRQHVLRIRISGDQLPRWARVLATALGSPGAAGLPVEVTNDGLALAGLGARIELLDVTETQWRSAAANVSVEGGARRPLDEDLARQMSATLRRIGLLWDVAQRYSTVELLLAEHAGATYLLDASPGPHTPSVIPLWTALSLPLELWPCPPAPTAIDPRAAVLAAVNAAHPLRAATDPVLALCHLADIEAAEVSLKAADHALTVAQSVLTDPAYTSVWDGGGWAGNCRRRDGSERFVAHEDEFLPPGTEILLMAPEIDVVELGHVALRPHDTELGPEQLVGDEIYEVPHSWGTSAYIDLLDWALAAATSPPPRRTAPAKLTAVDDDGGLQTAASRARAQITEAHEAIENAATHSKHRHEYTHRLLRPVPVAADADPSIADLIIAAHERDVLSIIPLLESLTYLWGKVFSAAGASDGHWNDDEYGEFPHSFTGTIGCWTELPPATLTSEEANTSSVDSAAFRRHLAAHRAAFDPFVSCYLAAADSATGTQDFEDRHRAGAEALRRADLTALQALDPRQPPRDNGRFLRFLASLPLDLHELNAWFDTVYPLGEDAA
;
A
#
# COMPACT_ATOMS: atom_id res chain seq x y z
N MET A 1 -4.41 -41.63 -2.63
CA MET A 1 -3.08 -41.02 -2.77
C MET A 1 -3.25 -39.55 -2.45
N PRO A 2 -2.79 -39.04 -1.29
CA PRO A 2 -2.89 -37.62 -1.01
C PRO A 2 -1.93 -36.89 -1.95
N SER A 3 -2.44 -35.95 -2.73
CA SER A 3 -1.63 -35.10 -3.60
C SER A 3 -0.77 -34.20 -2.72
N THR A 4 0.53 -34.48 -2.69
CA THR A 4 1.55 -33.55 -2.21
C THR A 4 1.60 -32.39 -3.19
N LEU A 5 0.71 -31.42 -2.99
CA LEU A 5 0.70 -30.14 -3.67
C LEU A 5 1.59 -29.21 -2.86
N THR A 6 2.57 -28.61 -3.53
CA THR A 6 3.52 -27.68 -2.95
C THR A 6 2.74 -26.46 -2.41
N PRO A 7 2.85 -26.14 -1.10
CA PRO A 7 2.30 -24.88 -0.60
C PRO A 7 3.00 -23.71 -1.30
N PRO A 8 2.29 -22.59 -1.59
CA PRO A 8 2.92 -21.41 -2.18
C PRO A 8 4.08 -20.92 -1.28
N PRO A 9 5.13 -20.30 -1.86
CA PRO A 9 6.26 -19.82 -1.08
C PRO A 9 5.77 -18.90 0.02
N ARG A 10 6.19 -19.20 1.25
CA ARG A 10 6.12 -18.27 2.38
C ARG A 10 6.95 -17.05 1.99
N ARG A 11 6.24 -16.01 1.54
CA ARG A 11 6.69 -14.63 1.63
C ARG A 11 6.84 -14.35 3.12
N ASP A 12 8.00 -13.91 3.59
CA ASP A 12 8.10 -13.35 4.94
C ASP A 12 7.02 -12.30 5.04
N ASN A 13 6.09 -12.57 5.94
CA ASN A 13 4.68 -12.30 5.74
C ASN A 13 4.45 -10.78 5.71
N PRO A 14 4.30 -10.14 4.52
CA PRO A 14 3.79 -8.77 4.52
C PRO A 14 2.37 -8.77 5.09
N PHE A 15 1.77 -9.96 5.24
CA PHE A 15 0.47 -10.29 5.82
C PHE A 15 0.54 -10.86 7.21
N ASP A 16 1.37 -10.27 8.07
CA ASP A 16 0.86 -9.97 9.40
C ASP A 16 -0.49 -9.26 9.25
N LEU A 17 -1.49 -10.09 9.13
CA LEU A 17 -2.87 -9.77 9.24
C LEU A 17 -3.11 -10.12 10.68
N SER A 18 -3.34 -9.10 11.51
CA SER A 18 -4.05 -9.34 12.74
C SER A 18 -5.25 -10.24 12.36
N GLY A 19 -5.31 -11.47 12.90
CA GLY A 19 -6.28 -12.49 12.50
C GLY A 19 -5.70 -13.57 11.60
N THR A 20 -5.64 -14.79 12.14
CA THR A 20 -5.24 -16.01 11.43
C THR A 20 -5.89 -16.10 10.05
N ALA A 21 -5.08 -16.04 8.99
CA ALA A 21 -5.49 -16.43 7.65
C ALA A 21 -6.22 -17.78 7.70
N PRO A 22 -7.27 -17.99 6.88
CA PRO A 22 -7.94 -19.29 6.84
C PRO A 22 -6.95 -20.42 6.55
N SER A 23 -7.19 -21.60 7.12
CA SER A 23 -6.44 -22.80 6.71
C SER A 23 -6.55 -22.96 5.19
N LEU A 24 -5.44 -23.31 4.52
CA LEU A 24 -5.41 -23.63 3.09
C LEU A 24 -6.42 -24.74 2.72
N ASP A 25 -6.81 -25.56 3.70
CA ASP A 25 -7.81 -26.62 3.52
C ASP A 25 -9.28 -26.10 3.52
N ASP A 26 -9.56 -24.90 4.05
CA ASP A 26 -10.92 -24.35 4.14
C ASP A 26 -11.22 -23.35 3.01
N ARG A 27 -11.56 -23.90 1.86
CA ARG A 27 -12.00 -23.16 0.66
C ARG A 27 -13.19 -22.22 0.91
N THR A 28 -14.06 -22.54 1.86
CA THR A 28 -15.23 -21.70 2.17
C THR A 28 -14.81 -20.45 2.93
N ALA A 29 -13.91 -20.61 3.91
CA ALA A 29 -13.37 -19.49 4.68
C ALA A 29 -12.57 -18.54 3.78
N TRP A 30 -11.80 -19.09 2.84
CA TRP A 30 -11.10 -18.33 1.83
C TRP A 30 -12.01 -17.51 0.91
N ARG A 31 -13.05 -18.13 0.34
CA ARG A 31 -14.03 -17.40 -0.48
C ARG A 31 -14.66 -16.27 0.33
N ARG A 32 -15.12 -16.55 1.55
CA ARG A 32 -15.70 -15.55 2.46
C ARG A 32 -14.75 -14.38 2.71
N TRP A 33 -13.47 -14.65 2.90
CA TRP A 33 -12.49 -13.59 3.17
C TRP A 33 -12.32 -12.68 1.94
N ALA A 34 -12.18 -13.25 0.74
CA ALA A 34 -11.97 -12.47 -0.49
C ALA A 34 -13.18 -11.60 -0.88
N THR A 35 -14.39 -12.14 -0.71
CA THR A 35 -15.65 -11.49 -1.14
C THR A 35 -16.36 -10.72 -0.02
N ARG A 36 -15.92 -10.91 1.22
CA ARG A 36 -16.57 -10.45 2.47
C ARG A 36 -18.01 -10.95 2.63
N GLU A 37 -18.39 -12.02 1.93
CA GLU A 37 -19.71 -12.65 2.05
C GLU A 37 -19.93 -13.32 3.42
N SER A 38 -21.19 -13.63 3.75
CA SER A 38 -21.48 -14.47 4.92
C SER A 38 -20.99 -15.90 4.68
N TYR A 39 -20.54 -16.58 5.75
CA TYR A 39 -20.09 -17.97 5.64
C TYR A 39 -21.16 -18.91 5.02
N PRO A 40 -22.47 -18.81 5.36
CA PRO A 40 -23.50 -19.61 4.70
C PRO A 40 -23.60 -19.37 3.19
N MET A 41 -23.46 -18.11 2.75
CA MET A 41 -23.46 -17.76 1.33
C MET A 41 -22.24 -18.34 0.63
N ALA A 42 -21.04 -18.08 1.15
CA ALA A 42 -19.80 -18.61 0.60
C ALA A 42 -19.87 -20.15 0.50
N ARG A 43 -20.35 -20.84 1.52
CA ARG A 43 -20.49 -22.31 1.51
C ARG A 43 -21.45 -22.80 0.42
N SER A 44 -22.60 -22.12 0.28
CA SER A 44 -23.58 -22.44 -0.76
C SER A 44 -22.96 -22.33 -2.15
N GLU A 45 -22.21 -21.25 -2.38
CA GLU A 45 -21.52 -21.00 -3.65
C GLU A 45 -20.42 -22.00 -3.94
N VAL A 46 -19.57 -22.28 -2.95
CA VAL A 46 -18.51 -23.29 -3.08
C VAL A 46 -19.09 -24.66 -3.41
N THR A 47 -20.25 -25.00 -2.84
CA THR A 47 -20.93 -26.27 -3.09
C THR A 47 -21.53 -26.33 -4.51
N ALA A 48 -22.05 -25.21 -5.01
CA ALA A 48 -22.76 -25.16 -6.29
C ALA A 48 -21.84 -24.98 -7.51
N ALA A 49 -20.85 -24.09 -7.40
CA ALA A 49 -19.99 -23.66 -8.52
C ALA A 49 -18.51 -23.99 -8.30
N GLY A 50 -18.16 -24.60 -7.16
CA GLY A 50 -16.77 -24.83 -6.77
C GLY A 50 -16.16 -23.64 -6.03
N PRO A 51 -14.92 -23.78 -5.54
CA PRO A 51 -14.28 -22.79 -4.70
C PRO A 51 -13.93 -21.48 -5.41
N LEU A 52 -13.85 -21.51 -6.74
CA LEU A 52 -13.33 -20.41 -7.54
C LEU A 52 -14.31 -19.22 -7.58
N ILE A 53 -13.76 -18.01 -7.50
CA ILE A 53 -14.52 -16.78 -7.78
C ILE A 53 -14.63 -16.65 -9.30
N PRO A 54 -15.83 -16.76 -9.90
CA PRO A 54 -15.95 -16.79 -11.36
C PRO A 54 -15.39 -15.53 -12.02
N GLU A 55 -14.81 -15.68 -13.20
CA GLU A 55 -14.43 -14.55 -14.08
C GLU A 55 -15.69 -13.92 -14.68
N ALA A 56 -15.63 -12.62 -14.95
CA ALA A 56 -16.64 -11.90 -15.71
C ALA A 56 -16.53 -12.28 -17.19
N ASP A 57 -17.65 -12.31 -17.93
CA ASP A 57 -17.56 -12.23 -19.40
C ASP A 57 -17.14 -10.82 -19.84
N ASP A 58 -16.68 -10.67 -21.10
CA ASP A 58 -16.08 -9.40 -21.55
C ASP A 58 -16.99 -8.18 -21.35
N PRO A 59 -18.31 -8.22 -21.64
CA PRO A 59 -19.21 -7.10 -21.35
C PRO A 59 -19.32 -6.77 -19.86
N GLN A 60 -19.40 -7.79 -19.00
CA GLN A 60 -19.47 -7.62 -17.55
C GLN A 60 -18.13 -7.11 -16.99
N ALA A 61 -17.00 -7.63 -17.46
CA ALA A 61 -15.65 -7.21 -17.06
C ALA A 61 -15.42 -5.74 -17.38
N ALA A 62 -15.77 -5.31 -18.59
CA ALA A 62 -15.63 -3.92 -19.02
C ALA A 62 -16.49 -2.97 -18.16
N ALA A 63 -17.72 -3.35 -17.83
CA ALA A 63 -18.57 -2.54 -16.97
C ALA A 63 -18.06 -2.46 -15.53
N GLU A 64 -17.62 -3.57 -14.95
CA GLU A 64 -17.02 -3.61 -13.61
C GLU A 64 -15.74 -2.80 -13.53
N ALA A 65 -14.91 -2.84 -14.56
CA ALA A 65 -13.72 -2.01 -14.67
C ALA A 65 -14.07 -0.51 -14.67
N GLN A 66 -15.11 -0.11 -15.41
CA GLN A 66 -15.59 1.28 -15.39
C GLN A 66 -16.16 1.68 -14.02
N ILE A 67 -16.85 0.76 -13.33
CA ILE A 67 -17.33 1.00 -11.96
C ILE A 67 -16.11 1.28 -11.07
N MET A 68 -15.11 0.39 -11.09
CA MET A 68 -13.89 0.54 -10.30
C MET A 68 -13.15 1.84 -10.63
N ALA A 69 -12.98 2.19 -11.91
CA ALA A 69 -12.34 3.44 -12.33
C ALA A 69 -13.10 4.67 -11.82
N THR A 70 -14.43 4.61 -11.85
CA THR A 70 -15.27 5.70 -11.38
C THR A 70 -15.26 5.79 -9.84
N LEU A 71 -15.18 4.66 -9.13
CA LEU A 71 -14.99 4.64 -7.67
C LEU A 71 -13.64 5.27 -7.28
N ILE A 72 -12.56 4.92 -7.98
CA ILE A 72 -11.23 5.53 -7.77
C ILE A 72 -11.31 7.05 -7.93
N ASN A 73 -11.98 7.54 -8.97
CA ASN A 73 -12.13 8.99 -9.20
C ASN A 73 -13.05 9.68 -8.18
N GLU A 74 -14.14 9.02 -7.77
CA GLU A 74 -15.14 9.60 -6.87
C GLU A 74 -14.64 9.64 -5.41
N TYR A 75 -13.88 8.63 -4.98
CA TYR A 75 -13.39 8.54 -3.60
C TYR A 75 -11.94 9.00 -3.44
N GLY A 76 -11.09 8.87 -4.46
CA GLY A 76 -9.65 9.14 -4.36
C GLY A 76 -9.00 8.27 -3.28
N MET A 77 -8.22 8.92 -2.39
CA MET A 77 -7.76 8.32 -1.15
C MET A 77 -8.96 8.01 -0.25
N HIS A 78 -9.20 6.73 -0.04
CA HIS A 78 -10.41 6.24 0.60
C HIS A 78 -10.16 5.74 2.02
N ARG A 79 -11.14 5.90 2.90
CA ARG A 79 -11.11 5.42 4.29
C ARG A 79 -12.22 4.41 4.53
N PRO A 80 -11.94 3.10 4.41
CA PRO A 80 -12.96 2.08 4.56
C PRO A 80 -13.72 2.15 5.88
N PHE A 81 -13.02 2.42 6.98
CA PHE A 81 -13.64 2.43 8.31
C PHE A 81 -14.68 3.54 8.50
N THR A 82 -14.57 4.65 7.78
CA THR A 82 -15.52 5.77 7.89
C THR A 82 -16.72 5.64 6.95
N THR A 83 -16.70 4.66 6.05
CA THR A 83 -17.71 4.51 4.97
C THR A 83 -18.36 3.13 4.92
N GLY A 84 -18.06 2.27 5.89
CA GLY A 84 -18.59 0.90 5.97
C GLY A 84 -17.87 -0.11 5.06
N GLY A 85 -16.75 0.28 4.46
CA GLY A 85 -15.86 -0.57 3.67
C GLY A 85 -15.18 0.13 2.50
N PRO A 86 -14.29 -0.54 1.76
CA PRO A 86 -13.59 0.08 0.64
C PRO A 86 -14.60 0.54 -0.42
N PHE A 87 -14.53 1.83 -0.76
CA PHE A 87 -15.50 2.55 -1.59
C PHE A 87 -16.97 2.38 -1.13
N GLY A 88 -17.21 2.18 0.17
CA GLY A 88 -18.55 1.92 0.72
C GLY A 88 -19.10 0.52 0.46
N ILE A 89 -18.29 -0.40 -0.05
CA ILE A 89 -18.68 -1.78 -0.34
C ILE A 89 -18.54 -2.62 0.93
N VAL A 90 -19.63 -3.25 1.34
CA VAL A 90 -19.68 -4.17 2.49
C VAL A 90 -19.33 -5.59 2.05
N SER A 91 -19.88 -6.05 0.92
CA SER A 91 -19.61 -7.38 0.38
C SER A 91 -19.96 -7.46 -1.10
N VAL A 92 -19.32 -8.38 -1.82
CA VAL A 92 -19.61 -8.69 -3.23
C VAL A 92 -19.93 -10.17 -3.41
N THR A 93 -20.87 -10.51 -4.28
CA THR A 93 -21.17 -11.90 -4.67
C THR A 93 -20.96 -12.03 -6.18
N PRO A 94 -19.78 -12.50 -6.61
CA PRO A 94 -19.43 -12.54 -8.03
C PRO A 94 -20.09 -13.72 -8.77
N ARG A 95 -20.57 -13.45 -9.99
CA ARG A 95 -20.99 -14.42 -11.02
C ARG A 95 -20.43 -14.01 -12.37
N GLN A 96 -20.55 -14.90 -13.36
CA GLN A 96 -20.06 -14.63 -14.71
C GLN A 96 -20.77 -13.43 -15.37
N HIS A 97 -22.10 -13.33 -15.22
CA HIS A 97 -22.93 -12.31 -15.89
C HIS A 97 -23.61 -11.33 -14.94
N VAL A 98 -23.28 -11.38 -13.64
CA VAL A 98 -23.87 -10.50 -12.63
C VAL A 98 -22.90 -10.27 -11.48
N LEU A 99 -22.81 -9.03 -11.02
CA LEU A 99 -22.12 -8.68 -9.79
C LEU A 99 -23.15 -8.20 -8.76
N ARG A 100 -23.33 -8.97 -7.68
CA ARG A 100 -24.22 -8.56 -6.60
C ARG A 100 -23.39 -7.85 -5.54
N ILE A 101 -23.82 -6.67 -5.11
CA ILE A 101 -23.05 -5.80 -4.22
C ILE A 101 -23.96 -5.36 -3.08
N ARG A 102 -23.45 -5.48 -1.85
CA ARG A 102 -24.02 -4.79 -0.70
C ARG A 102 -23.18 -3.55 -0.43
N ILE A 103 -23.84 -2.39 -0.36
CA ILE A 103 -23.20 -1.10 -0.08
C ILE A 103 -23.69 -0.55 1.26
N SER A 104 -22.87 0.25 1.93
CA SER A 104 -23.29 0.98 3.12
C SER A 104 -24.38 1.99 2.76
N GLY A 105 -25.39 2.13 3.63
CA GLY A 105 -26.61 2.87 3.32
C GLY A 105 -26.38 4.37 3.06
N ASP A 106 -25.38 4.96 3.70
CA ASP A 106 -24.95 6.35 3.54
C ASP A 106 -24.19 6.60 2.22
N GLN A 107 -23.73 5.55 1.55
CA GLN A 107 -22.94 5.63 0.32
C GLN A 107 -23.79 5.47 -0.95
N LEU A 108 -25.07 5.10 -0.83
CA LEU A 108 -25.98 4.89 -1.96
C LEU A 108 -26.07 6.10 -2.93
N PRO A 109 -26.10 7.38 -2.48
CA PRO A 109 -26.09 8.52 -3.39
C PRO A 109 -24.81 8.64 -4.24
N ARG A 110 -23.64 8.34 -3.67
CA ARG A 110 -22.37 8.32 -4.41
C ARG A 110 -22.36 7.18 -5.42
N TRP A 111 -22.80 6.00 -5.01
CA TRP A 111 -22.95 4.84 -5.89
C TRP A 111 -23.92 5.07 -7.04
N ALA A 112 -25.01 5.80 -6.83
CA ALA A 112 -25.92 6.17 -7.92
C ALA A 112 -25.19 6.95 -9.04
N ARG A 113 -24.27 7.86 -8.68
CA ARG A 113 -23.42 8.60 -9.65
C ARG A 113 -22.41 7.70 -10.35
N VAL A 114 -21.74 6.85 -9.58
CA VAL A 114 -20.76 5.89 -10.10
C VAL A 114 -21.42 4.99 -11.14
N LEU A 115 -22.55 4.38 -10.80
CA LEU A 115 -23.27 3.45 -11.66
C LEU A 115 -23.85 4.13 -12.90
N ALA A 116 -24.36 5.36 -12.79
CA ALA A 116 -24.83 6.11 -13.96
C ALA A 116 -23.70 6.32 -14.98
N THR A 117 -22.53 6.75 -14.50
CA THR A 117 -21.35 7.01 -15.34
C THR A 117 -20.82 5.71 -15.94
N ALA A 118 -20.62 4.69 -15.10
CA ALA A 118 -20.02 3.43 -15.51
C ALA A 118 -20.92 2.64 -16.46
N LEU A 119 -22.25 2.68 -16.30
CA LEU A 119 -23.21 1.98 -17.16
C LEU A 119 -23.70 2.82 -18.35
N GLY A 120 -23.16 4.02 -18.54
CA GLY A 120 -23.39 4.85 -19.73
C GLY A 120 -24.76 5.54 -19.77
N SER A 121 -25.33 5.86 -18.60
CA SER A 121 -26.57 6.62 -18.49
C SER A 121 -26.28 8.11 -18.23
N PRO A 122 -27.02 9.05 -18.87
CA PRO A 122 -26.87 10.49 -18.60
C PRO A 122 -27.28 10.90 -17.18
N GLY A 123 -27.91 10.01 -16.42
CA GLY A 123 -28.27 10.21 -15.01
C GLY A 123 -28.66 8.90 -14.33
N ALA A 124 -28.56 8.86 -13.01
CA ALA A 124 -28.88 7.65 -12.24
C ALA A 124 -30.35 7.22 -12.37
N ALA A 125 -31.27 8.19 -12.51
CA ALA A 125 -32.70 7.93 -12.71
C ALA A 125 -33.03 7.31 -14.09
N GLY A 126 -32.12 7.42 -15.06
CA GLY A 126 -32.29 6.87 -16.42
C GLY A 126 -31.85 5.43 -16.57
N LEU A 127 -31.24 4.84 -15.53
CA LEU A 127 -30.82 3.44 -15.59
C LEU A 127 -32.03 2.50 -15.58
N PRO A 128 -32.06 1.45 -16.44
CA PRO A 128 -33.04 0.39 -16.35
C PRO A 128 -32.97 -0.32 -14.99
N VAL A 129 -34.08 -0.32 -14.27
CA VAL A 129 -34.24 -0.91 -12.94
C VAL A 129 -35.19 -2.10 -12.99
N GLU A 130 -34.81 -3.20 -12.35
CA GLU A 130 -35.67 -4.36 -12.09
C GLU A 130 -35.67 -4.68 -10.59
N VAL A 131 -36.85 -4.82 -9.98
CA VAL A 131 -36.96 -5.25 -8.58
C VAL A 131 -36.76 -6.76 -8.51
N THR A 132 -35.84 -7.19 -7.64
CA THR A 132 -35.51 -8.60 -7.41
C THR A 132 -35.93 -9.02 -6.00
N ASN A 133 -35.84 -10.32 -5.70
CA ASN A 133 -36.16 -10.83 -4.35
C ASN A 133 -35.24 -10.27 -3.26
N ASP A 134 -33.99 -9.95 -3.61
CA ASP A 134 -32.94 -9.57 -2.67
C ASP A 134 -32.56 -8.08 -2.75
N GLY A 135 -33.26 -7.29 -3.57
CA GLY A 135 -32.97 -5.86 -3.78
C GLY A 135 -33.29 -5.39 -5.19
N LEU A 136 -32.35 -4.70 -5.83
CA LEU A 136 -32.58 -3.97 -7.07
C LEU A 136 -31.49 -4.26 -8.12
N ALA A 137 -31.89 -4.69 -9.31
CA ALA A 137 -30.98 -4.93 -10.42
C ALA A 137 -30.95 -3.74 -11.38
N LEU A 138 -29.73 -3.35 -11.76
CA LEU A 138 -29.42 -2.30 -12.72
C LEU A 138 -28.71 -2.95 -13.91
N ALA A 139 -29.17 -2.65 -15.11
CA ALA A 139 -28.59 -3.18 -16.33
C ALA A 139 -28.15 -2.06 -17.27
N GLY A 140 -26.99 -2.22 -17.89
CA GLY A 140 -26.46 -1.28 -18.87
C GLY A 140 -25.28 -1.87 -19.61
N LEU A 141 -25.24 -1.66 -20.93
CA LEU A 141 -24.10 -2.02 -21.78
C LEU A 141 -23.67 -3.49 -21.68
N GLY A 142 -24.64 -4.39 -21.59
CA GLY A 142 -24.40 -5.84 -21.53
C GLY A 142 -24.05 -6.36 -20.14
N ALA A 143 -23.95 -5.49 -19.13
CA ALA A 143 -23.66 -5.88 -17.75
C ALA A 143 -24.89 -5.75 -16.83
N ARG A 144 -24.85 -6.52 -15.73
CA ARG A 144 -25.88 -6.52 -14.68
C ARG A 144 -25.25 -6.36 -13.30
N ILE A 145 -25.71 -5.36 -12.55
CA ILE A 145 -25.31 -5.08 -11.17
C ILE A 145 -26.54 -5.20 -10.27
N GLU A 146 -26.47 -6.04 -9.24
CA GLU A 146 -27.55 -6.19 -8.26
C GLU A 146 -27.17 -5.55 -6.93
N LEU A 147 -27.88 -4.49 -6.56
CA LEU A 147 -27.76 -3.84 -5.26
C LEU A 147 -28.61 -4.58 -4.24
N LEU A 148 -27.95 -5.25 -3.31
CA LEU A 148 -28.59 -6.03 -2.25
C LEU A 148 -29.18 -5.11 -1.18
N ASP A 149 -30.34 -5.48 -0.64
CA ASP A 149 -31.04 -4.79 0.45
C ASP A 149 -31.44 -3.33 0.12
N VAL A 150 -31.42 -2.95 -1.17
CA VAL A 150 -31.84 -1.64 -1.67
C VAL A 150 -33.24 -1.73 -2.27
N THR A 151 -34.16 -0.92 -1.77
CA THR A 151 -35.51 -0.77 -2.32
C THR A 151 -35.55 0.21 -3.48
N GLU A 152 -36.55 0.08 -4.35
CA GLU A 152 -36.76 1.02 -5.44
C GLU A 152 -36.95 2.46 -4.94
N THR A 153 -37.63 2.65 -3.81
CA THR A 153 -37.82 3.98 -3.20
C THR A 153 -36.50 4.60 -2.76
N GLN A 154 -35.61 3.82 -2.12
CA GLN A 154 -34.28 4.29 -1.72
C GLN A 154 -33.44 4.65 -2.95
N TRP A 155 -33.47 3.82 -3.99
CA TRP A 155 -32.78 4.09 -5.25
C TRP A 155 -33.27 5.38 -5.91
N ARG A 156 -34.59 5.54 -6.07
CA ARG A 156 -35.17 6.77 -6.66
C ARG A 156 -34.78 8.01 -5.87
N SER A 157 -34.78 7.94 -4.54
CA SER A 157 -34.37 9.03 -3.67
C SER A 157 -32.90 9.40 -3.88
N ALA A 158 -32.01 8.40 -3.90
CA ALA A 158 -30.58 8.58 -4.14
C ALA A 158 -30.30 9.13 -5.56
N ALA A 159 -31.03 8.65 -6.57
CA ALA A 159 -30.85 9.01 -7.96
C ALA A 159 -31.41 10.40 -8.33
N ALA A 160 -32.41 10.91 -7.59
CA ALA A 160 -33.13 12.13 -7.94
C ALA A 160 -32.24 13.39 -8.00
N ASN A 161 -31.13 13.41 -7.27
CA ASN A 161 -30.24 14.58 -7.15
C ASN A 161 -28.89 14.40 -7.85
N VAL A 162 -28.74 13.34 -8.66
CA VAL A 162 -27.47 12.99 -9.30
C VAL A 162 -27.48 13.41 -10.76
N SER A 163 -26.87 14.57 -11.05
CA SER A 163 -26.48 14.95 -12.41
C SER A 163 -25.08 14.42 -12.72
N VAL A 164 -24.91 13.74 -13.86
CA VAL A 164 -23.60 13.31 -14.34
C VAL A 164 -23.02 14.46 -15.17
N GLU A 165 -22.53 15.50 -14.51
CA GLU A 165 -21.78 16.56 -15.19
C GLU A 165 -20.34 16.07 -15.45
N GLY A 166 -20.03 15.74 -16.70
CA GLY A 166 -18.64 15.72 -17.20
C GLY A 166 -17.78 14.50 -16.92
N GLY A 167 -18.28 13.43 -16.30
CA GLY A 167 -17.54 12.17 -16.15
C GLY A 167 -17.47 11.40 -17.47
N ALA A 168 -16.48 11.66 -18.31
CA ALA A 168 -16.26 10.84 -19.50
C ALA A 168 -15.80 9.44 -19.09
N ARG A 169 -16.42 8.39 -19.65
CA ARG A 169 -15.93 7.01 -19.53
C ARG A 169 -14.48 6.96 -20.00
N ARG A 170 -13.64 6.31 -19.21
CA ARG A 170 -12.22 6.18 -19.53
C ARG A 170 -12.05 5.02 -20.50
N PRO A 171 -11.40 5.17 -21.66
CA PRO A 171 -11.04 4.01 -22.46
C PRO A 171 -10.03 3.18 -21.64
N LEU A 172 -10.37 1.93 -21.35
CA LEU A 172 -9.49 0.95 -20.71
C LEU A 172 -9.17 -0.13 -21.74
N ASP A 173 -7.92 -0.57 -21.81
CA ASP A 173 -7.59 -1.77 -22.56
C ASP A 173 -8.17 -3.02 -21.87
N GLU A 174 -8.19 -4.15 -22.59
CA GLU A 174 -8.84 -5.38 -22.13
C GLU A 174 -8.16 -5.96 -20.88
N ASP A 175 -6.83 -5.92 -20.83
CA ASP A 175 -6.05 -6.49 -19.74
C ASP A 175 -6.27 -5.69 -18.44
N LEU A 176 -6.19 -4.36 -18.52
CA LEU A 176 -6.52 -3.47 -17.42
C LEU A 176 -7.98 -3.62 -17.00
N ALA A 177 -8.91 -3.79 -17.93
CA ALA A 177 -10.32 -4.02 -17.58
C ALA A 177 -10.49 -5.31 -16.77
N ARG A 178 -9.82 -6.41 -17.15
CA ARG A 178 -9.81 -7.66 -16.38
C ARG A 178 -9.19 -7.46 -15.00
N GLN A 179 -8.07 -6.76 -14.88
CA GLN A 179 -7.45 -6.44 -13.58
C GLN A 179 -8.36 -5.61 -12.67
N MET A 180 -9.02 -4.59 -13.21
CA MET A 180 -9.93 -3.73 -12.45
C MET A 180 -11.21 -4.45 -12.02
N SER A 181 -11.79 -5.29 -12.88
CA SER A 181 -12.92 -6.17 -12.54
C SER A 181 -12.52 -7.15 -11.43
N ALA A 182 -11.36 -7.80 -11.56
CA ALA A 182 -10.82 -8.68 -10.54
C ALA A 182 -10.62 -7.95 -9.21
N THR A 183 -10.10 -6.72 -9.23
CA THR A 183 -9.95 -5.89 -8.03
C THR A 183 -11.28 -5.66 -7.32
N LEU A 184 -12.31 -5.24 -8.07
CA LEU A 184 -13.64 -4.98 -7.53
C LEU A 184 -14.28 -6.24 -6.91
N ARG A 185 -14.09 -7.40 -7.55
CA ARG A 185 -14.59 -8.71 -7.07
C ARG A 185 -13.87 -9.19 -5.81
N ARG A 186 -12.76 -8.57 -5.42
CA ARG A 186 -11.87 -8.96 -4.32
C ARG A 186 -11.77 -7.90 -3.24
N ILE A 187 -12.92 -7.32 -2.89
CA ILE A 187 -12.99 -6.21 -1.94
C ILE A 187 -12.35 -6.52 -0.58
N GLY A 188 -12.28 -7.80 -0.20
CA GLY A 188 -11.63 -8.22 1.03
C GLY A 188 -10.16 -7.86 1.11
N LEU A 189 -9.47 -7.77 -0.03
CA LEU A 189 -8.07 -7.39 -0.11
C LEU A 189 -7.83 -5.94 0.27
N LEU A 190 -8.64 -5.04 -0.29
CA LEU A 190 -8.56 -3.60 0.01
C LEU A 190 -8.89 -3.32 1.47
N TRP A 191 -9.72 -4.16 2.08
CA TRP A 191 -10.00 -4.07 3.50
C TRP A 191 -8.77 -4.38 4.36
N ASP A 192 -7.93 -5.32 3.94
CA ASP A 192 -6.72 -5.69 4.70
C ASP A 192 -5.61 -4.64 4.53
N VAL A 193 -5.47 -4.07 3.33
CA VAL A 193 -4.65 -2.86 3.10
C VAL A 193 -5.08 -1.75 4.05
N ALA A 194 -6.38 -1.51 4.14
CA ALA A 194 -6.92 -0.53 5.07
C ALA A 194 -6.71 -0.89 6.54
N GLN A 195 -6.67 -2.17 6.92
CA GLN A 195 -6.35 -2.53 8.30
C GLN A 195 -4.93 -2.14 8.70
N ARG A 196 -3.99 -2.11 7.75
CA ARG A 196 -2.60 -1.71 8.03
C ARG A 196 -2.36 -0.23 7.90
N TYR A 197 -2.86 0.36 6.82
CA TYR A 197 -2.54 1.73 6.44
C TYR A 197 -3.72 2.69 6.62
N SER A 198 -4.80 2.26 7.31
CA SER A 198 -6.09 2.95 7.57
C SER A 198 -6.85 3.50 6.36
N THR A 199 -6.20 3.54 5.19
CA THR A 199 -6.60 4.13 3.94
C THR A 199 -6.31 3.16 2.80
N VAL A 200 -7.03 3.37 1.70
CA VAL A 200 -6.80 2.69 0.42
C VAL A 200 -6.62 3.78 -0.62
N GLU A 201 -5.47 3.84 -1.25
CA GLU A 201 -5.21 4.79 -2.33
C GLU A 201 -4.87 4.03 -3.61
N LEU A 202 -5.83 3.94 -4.53
CA LEU A 202 -5.61 3.36 -5.84
C LEU A 202 -5.53 4.48 -6.89
N LEU A 203 -4.62 4.33 -7.85
CA LEU A 203 -4.36 5.31 -8.88
C LEU A 203 -4.42 4.68 -10.27
N LEU A 204 -4.83 5.48 -11.25
CA LEU A 204 -4.76 5.14 -12.66
C LEU A 204 -3.83 6.10 -13.39
N ALA A 205 -2.66 5.63 -13.80
CA ALA A 205 -1.65 6.45 -14.46
C ALA A 205 -1.48 6.09 -15.94
N GLU A 206 -1.24 7.09 -16.78
CA GLU A 206 -0.90 6.88 -18.18
C GLU A 206 0.60 6.98 -18.38
N HIS A 207 1.20 5.92 -18.91
CA HIS A 207 2.60 5.90 -19.30
C HIS A 207 2.76 5.23 -20.65
N ALA A 208 3.56 5.82 -21.54
CA ALA A 208 3.83 5.31 -22.89
C ALA A 208 2.57 4.95 -23.73
N GLY A 209 1.41 5.55 -23.44
CA GLY A 209 0.14 5.28 -24.11
C GLY A 209 -0.64 4.06 -23.59
N ALA A 210 -0.18 3.44 -22.50
CA ALA A 210 -0.92 2.44 -21.74
C ALA A 210 -1.38 3.04 -20.40
N THR A 211 -2.47 2.52 -19.86
CA THR A 211 -2.97 2.91 -18.53
C THR A 211 -2.62 1.80 -17.53
N TYR A 212 -2.19 2.18 -16.33
CA TYR A 212 -1.78 1.26 -15.28
C TYR A 212 -2.62 1.49 -14.01
N LEU A 213 -3.05 0.40 -13.37
CA LEU A 213 -3.66 0.42 -12.04
C LEU A 213 -2.58 0.19 -10.98
N LEU A 214 -2.54 1.10 -10.01
CA LEU A 214 -1.44 1.27 -9.09
C LEU A 214 -1.98 1.39 -7.66
N ASP A 215 -1.31 0.76 -6.69
CA ASP A 215 -1.59 0.90 -5.26
C ASP A 215 -0.57 1.87 -4.63
N ALA A 216 -1.06 3.00 -4.15
CA ALA A 216 -0.31 4.04 -3.45
C ALA A 216 -0.70 4.12 -1.96
N SER A 217 -1.26 3.04 -1.41
CA SER A 217 -1.59 2.93 0.01
C SER A 217 -0.38 2.87 0.98
N PRO A 218 0.91 2.59 0.61
CA PRO A 218 1.99 2.64 1.59
C PRO A 218 2.23 4.07 2.10
N GLY A 219 2.48 4.17 3.40
CA GLY A 219 2.50 5.40 4.19
C GLY A 219 3.70 6.36 3.97
N PRO A 220 4.07 7.15 5.00
CA PRO A 220 4.55 8.53 4.87
C PRO A 220 5.93 8.80 4.22
N HIS A 221 6.72 7.81 3.80
CA HIS A 221 8.11 8.06 3.38
C HIS A 221 8.46 7.91 1.89
N THR A 222 7.55 7.47 1.04
CA THR A 222 7.64 7.68 -0.42
C THR A 222 6.34 7.18 -1.03
N PRO A 223 5.71 7.89 -1.98
CA PRO A 223 4.66 7.30 -2.79
C PRO A 223 5.30 6.21 -3.67
N SER A 224 5.49 5.03 -3.10
CA SER A 224 5.88 3.84 -3.82
C SER A 224 4.63 3.19 -4.33
N VAL A 225 4.63 2.95 -5.64
CA VAL A 225 3.48 2.48 -6.37
C VAL A 225 3.63 0.96 -6.48
N ILE A 226 2.90 0.22 -5.64
CA ILE A 226 2.90 -1.23 -5.72
C ILE A 226 1.93 -1.64 -6.82
N PRO A 227 2.27 -2.58 -7.71
CA PRO A 227 1.27 -3.27 -8.49
C PRO A 227 0.29 -3.92 -7.53
N LEU A 228 -1.00 -3.61 -7.72
CA LEU A 228 -2.05 -3.91 -6.75
C LEU A 228 -2.03 -5.38 -6.24
N TRP A 229 -1.60 -6.33 -7.06
CA TRP A 229 -1.62 -7.75 -6.71
C TRP A 229 -0.45 -8.19 -5.82
N THR A 230 0.67 -7.48 -5.88
CA THR A 230 1.87 -7.74 -5.06
C THR A 230 1.62 -7.31 -3.62
N ALA A 231 0.86 -6.22 -3.44
CA ALA A 231 0.36 -5.77 -2.14
C ALA A 231 -0.62 -6.76 -1.47
N LEU A 232 -1.16 -7.74 -2.23
CA LEU A 232 -2.34 -8.51 -1.83
C LEU A 232 -2.18 -10.04 -1.79
N SER A 233 -0.95 -10.58 -1.98
CA SER A 233 -0.57 -12.02 -1.94
C SER A 233 -1.71 -12.99 -1.65
N LEU A 234 -2.37 -13.45 -2.70
CA LEU A 234 -3.50 -14.37 -2.59
C LEU A 234 -3.06 -15.83 -2.76
N PRO A 235 -3.70 -16.79 -2.07
CA PRO A 235 -3.65 -18.17 -2.50
C PRO A 235 -4.31 -18.27 -3.87
N LEU A 236 -3.54 -18.77 -4.83
CA LEU A 236 -3.87 -18.84 -6.24
C LEU A 236 -5.04 -19.83 -6.51
N GLU A 237 -5.33 -20.70 -5.53
CA GLU A 237 -6.32 -21.78 -5.61
C GLU A 237 -7.80 -21.34 -5.61
N LEU A 238 -8.06 -20.03 -5.45
CA LEU A 238 -9.41 -19.44 -5.42
C LEU A 238 -9.80 -18.76 -6.74
N TRP A 239 -8.88 -18.69 -7.70
CA TRP A 239 -9.08 -17.92 -8.91
C TRP A 239 -9.20 -18.83 -10.13
N PRO A 240 -10.15 -18.58 -11.03
CA PRO A 240 -10.00 -18.99 -12.41
C PRO A 240 -8.67 -18.44 -12.85
N CYS A 241 -7.85 -19.33 -13.33
CA CYS A 241 -6.58 -18.98 -13.90
C CYS A 241 -6.84 -18.50 -15.32
N PRO A 242 -6.70 -17.19 -15.61
CA PRO A 242 -6.75 -16.75 -16.99
C PRO A 242 -5.61 -17.47 -17.74
N PRO A 243 -5.79 -17.79 -19.03
CA PRO A 243 -4.68 -18.31 -19.81
C PRO A 243 -3.52 -17.32 -19.71
N ALA A 244 -2.32 -17.82 -19.38
CA ALA A 244 -1.12 -16.99 -19.42
C ALA A 244 -1.06 -16.30 -20.79
N PRO A 245 -0.68 -15.00 -20.86
CA PRO A 245 -0.42 -14.36 -22.14
C PRO A 245 0.55 -15.24 -22.95
N THR A 246 0.43 -15.24 -24.28
CA THR A 246 1.19 -16.09 -25.22
C THR A 246 2.55 -16.48 -24.66
N ALA A 247 2.77 -17.79 -24.42
CA ALA A 247 3.92 -18.32 -23.69
C ALA A 247 5.22 -17.55 -24.01
N ILE A 248 5.72 -16.80 -23.02
CA ILE A 248 6.98 -16.09 -23.12
C ILE A 248 8.09 -17.04 -22.63
N ASP A 249 9.09 -17.25 -23.49
CA ASP A 249 10.31 -17.96 -23.15
C ASP A 249 11.24 -17.01 -22.39
N PRO A 250 11.52 -17.24 -21.09
CA PRO A 250 12.36 -16.37 -20.29
C PRO A 250 13.79 -16.29 -20.85
N ARG A 251 14.27 -17.33 -21.53
CA ARG A 251 15.60 -17.34 -22.16
C ARG A 251 15.65 -16.35 -23.31
N ALA A 252 14.62 -16.39 -24.17
CA ALA A 252 14.48 -15.44 -25.26
C ALA A 252 14.30 -14.00 -24.74
N ALA A 253 13.56 -13.81 -23.65
CA ALA A 253 13.32 -12.50 -23.05
C ALA A 253 14.59 -11.87 -22.47
N VAL A 254 15.41 -12.63 -21.72
CA VAL A 254 16.71 -12.16 -21.20
C VAL A 254 17.62 -11.72 -22.34
N LEU A 255 17.74 -12.52 -23.40
CA LEU A 255 18.52 -12.16 -24.58
C LEU A 255 17.97 -10.91 -25.26
N ALA A 256 16.65 -10.80 -25.40
CA ALA A 256 16.01 -9.64 -26.02
C ALA A 256 16.28 -8.35 -25.23
N ALA A 257 16.20 -8.40 -23.90
CA ALA A 257 16.48 -7.27 -23.02
C ALA A 257 17.94 -6.79 -23.15
N VAL A 258 18.91 -7.71 -23.03
CA VAL A 258 20.34 -7.38 -23.14
C VAL A 258 20.70 -6.86 -24.54
N ASN A 259 20.14 -7.47 -25.60
CA ASN A 259 20.41 -7.07 -26.98
C ASN A 259 19.76 -5.74 -27.37
N ALA A 260 18.61 -5.40 -26.79
CA ALA A 260 17.98 -4.10 -26.98
C ALA A 260 18.82 -2.96 -26.41
N ALA A 261 19.54 -3.21 -25.31
CA ALA A 261 20.35 -2.22 -24.62
C ALA A 261 21.70 -1.91 -25.30
N HIS A 262 22.17 -2.77 -26.22
CA HIS A 262 23.46 -2.58 -26.90
C HIS A 262 23.46 -3.02 -28.39
N PRO A 263 23.57 -2.08 -29.36
CA PRO A 263 23.37 -2.39 -30.78
C PRO A 263 24.56 -3.05 -31.50
N LEU A 264 25.71 -3.26 -30.85
CA LEU A 264 26.96 -3.64 -31.55
C LEU A 264 27.29 -5.15 -31.54
N ARG A 265 26.85 -5.93 -30.54
CA ARG A 265 27.01 -7.40 -30.50
C ARG A 265 25.78 -8.03 -29.84
N ALA A 266 25.18 -9.01 -30.52
CA ALA A 266 24.07 -9.77 -29.95
C ALA A 266 24.62 -10.84 -28.98
N ALA A 267 24.23 -10.78 -27.71
CA ALA A 267 24.26 -11.90 -26.80
C ALA A 267 23.53 -13.10 -27.41
N THR A 268 24.11 -14.28 -27.26
CA THR A 268 23.61 -15.55 -27.81
C THR A 268 23.35 -16.59 -26.72
N ASP A 269 23.97 -16.44 -25.55
CA ASP A 269 23.81 -17.34 -24.42
C ASP A 269 22.93 -16.66 -23.34
N PRO A 270 21.70 -17.15 -23.11
CA PRO A 270 20.79 -16.59 -22.13
C PRO A 270 21.28 -16.77 -20.68
N VAL A 271 22.05 -17.83 -20.41
CA VAL A 271 22.55 -18.16 -19.06
C VAL A 271 23.64 -17.17 -18.68
N LEU A 272 24.60 -16.98 -19.58
CA LEU A 272 25.66 -15.98 -19.40
C LEU A 272 25.07 -14.56 -19.32
N ALA A 273 24.10 -14.24 -20.17
CA ALA A 273 23.41 -12.96 -20.15
C ALA A 273 22.67 -12.72 -18.81
N LEU A 274 22.06 -13.75 -18.23
CA LEU A 274 21.39 -13.65 -16.94
C LEU A 274 22.38 -13.43 -15.78
N CYS A 275 23.52 -14.13 -15.75
CA CYS A 275 24.57 -13.87 -14.74
C CYS A 275 25.01 -12.40 -14.76
N HIS A 276 25.28 -11.85 -15.95
CA HIS A 276 25.63 -10.43 -16.10
C HIS A 276 24.48 -9.48 -15.76
N LEU A 277 23.23 -9.88 -16.03
CA LEU A 277 22.05 -9.12 -15.66
C LEU A 277 21.86 -9.07 -14.13
N ALA A 278 22.19 -10.15 -13.42
CA ALA A 278 22.19 -10.21 -11.96
C ALA A 278 23.49 -9.70 -11.30
N ASP A 279 24.46 -9.24 -12.09
CA ASP A 279 25.79 -8.80 -11.62
C ASP A 279 26.65 -9.87 -10.95
N ILE A 280 26.41 -11.14 -11.30
CA ILE A 280 27.13 -12.29 -10.75
C ILE A 280 28.22 -12.71 -11.73
N GLU A 281 29.44 -12.92 -11.21
CA GLU A 281 30.56 -13.44 -12.02
C GLU A 281 30.18 -14.78 -12.66
N ALA A 282 30.48 -14.94 -13.96
CA ALA A 282 30.19 -16.15 -14.71
C ALA A 282 31.22 -17.25 -14.40
N ALA A 283 30.91 -18.07 -13.39
CA ALA A 283 31.62 -19.27 -12.98
C ALA A 283 30.75 -20.50 -13.24
N GLU A 284 31.32 -21.70 -13.14
CA GLU A 284 30.59 -22.95 -13.39
C GLU A 284 29.32 -23.07 -12.51
N VAL A 285 29.44 -22.77 -11.21
CA VAL A 285 28.32 -22.82 -10.27
C VAL A 285 27.23 -21.78 -10.58
N SER A 286 27.61 -20.55 -10.95
CA SER A 286 26.64 -19.48 -11.23
C SER A 286 25.96 -19.66 -12.58
N LEU A 287 26.65 -20.19 -13.59
CA LEU A 287 26.03 -20.58 -14.86
C LEU A 287 25.02 -21.71 -14.66
N LYS A 288 25.36 -22.72 -13.84
CA LYS A 288 24.44 -23.80 -13.51
C LYS A 288 23.22 -23.30 -12.72
N ALA A 289 23.43 -22.41 -11.76
CA ALA A 289 22.35 -21.77 -11.01
C ALA A 289 21.45 -20.92 -11.93
N ALA A 290 22.02 -20.14 -12.85
CA ALA A 290 21.28 -19.33 -13.79
C ALA A 290 20.43 -20.16 -14.77
N ASP A 291 20.95 -21.30 -15.24
CA ASP A 291 20.19 -22.22 -16.09
C ASP A 291 18.99 -22.84 -15.35
N HIS A 292 19.18 -23.20 -14.08
CA HIS A 292 18.09 -23.67 -13.24
C HIS A 292 17.07 -22.57 -12.95
N ALA A 293 17.51 -21.36 -12.63
CA ALA A 293 16.63 -20.20 -12.41
C ALA A 293 15.75 -19.91 -13.64
N LEU A 294 16.30 -19.98 -14.86
CA LEU A 294 15.52 -19.86 -16.11
C LEU A 294 14.47 -20.96 -16.28
N THR A 295 14.77 -22.18 -15.81
CA THR A 295 13.85 -23.32 -15.84
C THR A 295 12.71 -23.15 -14.83
N VAL A 296 13.03 -22.66 -13.64
CA VAL A 296 12.03 -22.29 -12.62
C VAL A 296 11.16 -21.14 -13.13
N ALA A 297 11.75 -20.08 -13.68
CA ALA A 297 11.04 -18.97 -14.29
C ALA A 297 10.08 -19.44 -15.39
N GLN A 298 10.53 -20.36 -16.27
CA GLN A 298 9.66 -20.92 -17.32
C GLN A 298 8.44 -21.62 -16.71
N SER A 299 8.64 -22.40 -15.65
CA SER A 299 7.58 -23.12 -14.94
C SER A 299 6.57 -22.14 -14.33
N VAL A 300 7.08 -21.10 -13.65
CA VAL A 300 6.28 -20.00 -13.08
C VAL A 300 5.45 -19.30 -14.16
N LEU A 301 6.07 -18.89 -15.27
CA LEU A 301 5.38 -18.14 -16.34
C LEU A 301 4.33 -19.00 -17.09
N THR A 302 4.50 -20.32 -17.11
CA THR A 302 3.52 -21.25 -17.72
C THR A 302 2.43 -21.70 -16.77
N ASP A 303 2.67 -21.61 -15.46
CA ASP A 303 1.69 -21.99 -14.47
C ASP A 303 0.68 -20.85 -14.31
N PRO A 304 -0.59 -21.09 -14.68
CA PRO A 304 -1.61 -20.06 -14.61
C PRO A 304 -1.87 -19.54 -13.19
N ALA A 305 -1.38 -20.23 -12.17
CA ALA A 305 -1.37 -19.74 -10.80
C ALA A 305 -0.56 -18.43 -10.70
N TYR A 306 0.56 -18.27 -11.41
CA TYR A 306 1.41 -17.09 -11.29
C TYR A 306 1.11 -15.99 -12.31
N THR A 307 -0.10 -15.93 -12.89
CA THR A 307 -0.45 -14.89 -13.88
C THR A 307 -0.26 -13.46 -13.37
N SER A 308 -0.25 -13.25 -12.05
CA SER A 308 -0.01 -11.94 -11.44
C SER A 308 1.39 -11.37 -11.69
N VAL A 309 2.36 -12.18 -12.13
CA VAL A 309 3.71 -11.69 -12.49
C VAL A 309 3.70 -10.74 -13.68
N TRP A 310 2.62 -10.71 -14.46
CA TRP A 310 2.44 -9.86 -15.63
C TRP A 310 1.81 -8.49 -15.33
N ASP A 311 1.30 -8.29 -14.11
CA ASP A 311 0.53 -7.10 -13.77
C ASP A 311 1.42 -5.86 -13.53
N GLY A 312 0.85 -4.66 -13.69
CA GLY A 312 1.47 -3.40 -13.24
C GLY A 312 2.86 -3.06 -13.80
N GLY A 313 3.22 -3.58 -14.99
CA GLY A 313 4.55 -3.41 -15.57
C GLY A 313 5.49 -4.60 -15.34
N GLY A 314 4.97 -5.73 -14.86
CA GLY A 314 5.70 -6.97 -14.70
C GLY A 314 6.40 -7.10 -13.34
N TRP A 315 7.12 -8.20 -13.17
CA TRP A 315 7.88 -8.55 -11.97
C TRP A 315 8.90 -7.48 -11.54
N ALA A 316 9.53 -6.78 -12.49
CA ALA A 316 10.44 -5.68 -12.16
C ALA A 316 9.76 -4.60 -11.32
N GLY A 317 8.52 -4.27 -11.64
CA GLY A 317 7.72 -3.30 -10.90
C GLY A 317 7.17 -3.79 -9.56
N ASN A 318 7.33 -5.08 -9.27
CA ASN A 318 6.93 -5.66 -7.99
C ASN A 318 8.00 -5.49 -6.91
N CYS A 319 9.28 -5.32 -7.30
CA CYS A 319 10.41 -5.53 -6.39
C CYS A 319 11.44 -4.39 -6.36
N ARG A 320 11.46 -3.48 -7.33
CA ARG A 320 12.53 -2.47 -7.48
C ARG A 320 11.97 -1.07 -7.24
N ARG A 321 12.41 -0.41 -6.15
CA ARG A 321 11.94 0.93 -5.73
C ARG A 321 13.11 1.90 -5.54
N ARG A 322 12.82 3.19 -5.72
CA ARG A 322 13.73 4.30 -5.42
C ARG A 322 13.47 4.78 -3.99
N ASP A 323 14.49 4.79 -3.14
CA ASP A 323 14.40 5.49 -1.87
C ASP A 323 14.41 7.02 -2.12
N GLY A 324 13.90 7.80 -1.16
CA GLY A 324 13.88 9.25 -1.25
C GLY A 324 15.25 9.93 -1.37
N SER A 325 16.36 9.18 -1.43
CA SER A 325 17.74 9.66 -1.57
C SER A 325 18.38 9.35 -2.93
N GLU A 326 17.59 9.00 -3.94
CA GLU A 326 18.06 8.56 -5.27
C GLU A 326 18.86 7.25 -5.25
N ARG A 327 18.79 6.47 -4.15
CA ARG A 327 19.39 5.14 -4.05
C ARG A 327 18.34 4.07 -4.23
N PHE A 328 18.74 2.99 -4.87
CA PHE A 328 17.90 1.79 -5.01
C PHE A 328 17.98 1.02 -3.71
N VAL A 329 16.86 0.90 -3.00
CA VAL A 329 16.77 0.10 -1.80
C VAL A 329 15.61 -0.85 -2.03
N ALA A 330 15.90 -2.16 -2.05
CA ALA A 330 14.86 -3.14 -1.80
C ALA A 330 14.22 -2.73 -0.47
N HIS A 331 12.89 -2.66 -0.39
CA HIS A 331 12.24 -2.36 0.88
C HIS A 331 12.82 -3.24 1.99
N GLU A 332 12.74 -2.80 3.24
CA GLU A 332 13.11 -3.62 4.41
C GLU A 332 12.44 -5.01 4.43
N ASP A 333 11.40 -5.22 3.60
CA ASP A 333 10.80 -6.51 3.26
C ASP A 333 11.37 -7.08 1.94
N GLU A 334 12.18 -8.14 1.99
CA GLU A 334 12.67 -8.85 0.81
C GLU A 334 11.52 -9.59 0.09
N PHE A 335 11.07 -9.07 -1.06
CA PHE A 335 10.07 -9.74 -1.90
C PHE A 335 10.69 -10.92 -2.66
N LEU A 336 10.46 -12.13 -2.17
CA LEU A 336 10.91 -13.35 -2.85
C LEU A 336 10.15 -13.60 -4.17
N PRO A 337 10.86 -13.92 -5.27
CA PRO A 337 10.24 -14.28 -6.54
C PRO A 337 9.41 -15.57 -6.44
N PRO A 338 8.25 -15.65 -7.13
CA PRO A 338 7.50 -16.90 -7.21
C PRO A 338 8.38 -18.01 -7.79
N GLY A 339 8.33 -19.20 -7.17
CA GLY A 339 9.20 -20.32 -7.51
C GLY A 339 10.48 -20.38 -6.69
N THR A 340 10.74 -19.44 -5.78
CA THR A 340 11.90 -19.49 -4.85
C THR A 340 11.96 -20.78 -4.05
N GLU A 341 10.83 -21.33 -3.64
CA GLU A 341 10.73 -22.62 -2.96
C GLU A 341 11.21 -23.79 -3.84
N ILE A 342 10.95 -23.74 -5.14
CA ILE A 342 11.44 -24.75 -6.10
C ILE A 342 12.92 -24.52 -6.35
N LEU A 343 13.32 -23.26 -6.47
CA LEU A 343 14.69 -22.82 -6.71
C LEU A 343 15.65 -23.33 -5.62
N LEU A 344 15.31 -23.08 -4.35
CA LEU A 344 16.14 -23.39 -3.19
C LEU A 344 16.15 -24.88 -2.82
N MET A 345 15.22 -25.68 -3.36
CA MET A 345 15.16 -27.13 -3.11
C MET A 345 16.01 -27.95 -4.10
N ALA A 346 16.73 -27.31 -5.02
CA ALA A 346 17.58 -27.98 -6.00
C ALA A 346 18.86 -28.54 -5.35
N PRO A 347 19.02 -29.88 -5.22
CA PRO A 347 20.14 -30.46 -4.49
C PRO A 347 21.47 -30.38 -5.26
N GLU A 348 21.43 -30.07 -6.55
CA GLU A 348 22.61 -30.00 -7.42
C GLU A 348 23.31 -28.63 -7.46
N ILE A 349 22.79 -27.60 -6.79
CA ILE A 349 23.42 -26.28 -6.72
C ILE A 349 24.14 -26.13 -5.37
N ASP A 350 25.45 -25.90 -5.44
CA ASP A 350 26.24 -25.56 -4.25
C ASP A 350 26.05 -24.07 -3.92
N VAL A 351 25.12 -23.79 -3.02
CA VAL A 351 24.77 -22.42 -2.60
C VAL A 351 25.97 -21.74 -1.92
N VAL A 352 26.80 -22.49 -1.18
CA VAL A 352 27.98 -21.92 -0.50
C VAL A 352 29.04 -21.48 -1.53
N GLU A 353 29.30 -22.32 -2.53
CA GLU A 353 30.20 -21.97 -3.64
C GLU A 353 29.67 -20.77 -4.45
N LEU A 354 28.36 -20.72 -4.71
CA LEU A 354 27.72 -19.57 -5.36
C LEU A 354 27.91 -18.28 -4.53
N GLY A 355 27.78 -18.36 -3.21
CA GLY A 355 28.02 -17.22 -2.32
C GLY A 355 29.47 -16.74 -2.34
N HIS A 356 30.43 -17.65 -2.42
CA HIS A 356 31.83 -17.27 -2.62
C HIS A 356 32.07 -16.54 -3.94
N VAL A 357 31.35 -16.89 -5.01
CA VAL A 357 31.41 -16.17 -6.29
C VAL A 357 30.77 -14.79 -6.15
N ALA A 358 29.62 -14.68 -5.47
CA ALA A 358 28.92 -13.42 -5.25
C ALA A 358 29.67 -12.43 -4.34
N LEU A 359 30.46 -12.92 -3.38
CA LEU A 359 31.22 -12.08 -2.43
C LEU A 359 32.46 -11.41 -3.05
N ARG A 360 33.10 -12.03 -4.06
CA ARG A 360 34.37 -11.56 -4.65
C ARG A 360 34.37 -10.12 -5.19
N PRO A 361 33.29 -9.61 -5.84
CA PRO A 361 33.30 -8.27 -6.44
C PRO A 361 33.12 -7.13 -5.43
N HIS A 362 32.68 -7.41 -4.19
CA HIS A 362 32.16 -6.38 -3.31
C HIS A 362 33.19 -5.60 -2.48
N ASP A 363 34.47 -5.98 -2.49
CA ASP A 363 35.60 -5.23 -1.88
C ASP A 363 35.26 -4.60 -0.51
N THR A 364 34.42 -5.29 0.28
CA THR A 364 34.03 -4.89 1.63
C THR A 364 35.10 -5.37 2.61
N GLU A 365 35.18 -4.75 3.79
CA GLU A 365 36.12 -5.10 4.88
C GLU A 365 35.96 -6.53 5.45
N LEU A 366 35.15 -7.38 4.79
CA LEU A 366 34.80 -8.77 5.09
C LEU A 366 35.04 -9.64 3.83
N GLY A 367 36.25 -9.64 3.29
CA GLY A 367 36.62 -10.62 2.25
C GLY A 367 36.49 -12.06 2.78
N PRO A 368 36.33 -13.08 1.91
CA PRO A 368 36.21 -14.47 2.34
C PRO A 368 37.40 -14.96 3.19
N GLU A 369 38.54 -14.27 3.12
CA GLU A 369 39.75 -14.53 3.91
C GLU A 369 39.71 -13.99 5.35
N GLN A 370 38.71 -13.14 5.68
CA GLN A 370 38.53 -12.53 7.00
C GLN A 370 37.42 -13.20 7.82
N LEU A 371 36.63 -14.09 7.23
CA LEU A 371 35.58 -14.86 7.91
C LEU A 371 36.21 -15.85 8.91
N VAL A 372 35.65 -15.93 10.12
CA VAL A 372 36.16 -16.81 11.18
C VAL A 372 35.04 -17.65 11.82
N GLY A 373 35.38 -18.87 12.25
CA GLY A 373 34.40 -19.74 12.92
C GLY A 373 33.25 -20.14 12.00
N ASP A 374 32.02 -19.99 12.47
CA ASP A 374 30.80 -20.39 11.75
C ASP A 374 30.47 -19.44 10.57
N GLU A 375 31.01 -18.21 10.58
CA GLU A 375 30.85 -17.22 9.50
C GLU A 375 31.41 -17.72 8.14
N ILE A 376 32.37 -18.63 8.18
CA ILE A 376 32.98 -19.26 6.99
C ILE A 376 31.92 -19.99 6.15
N TYR A 377 30.83 -20.43 6.77
CA TYR A 377 29.74 -21.14 6.11
C TYR A 377 28.45 -20.32 6.07
N GLU A 378 28.12 -19.59 7.13
CA GLU A 378 26.87 -18.83 7.22
C GLU A 378 26.84 -17.64 6.26
N VAL A 379 27.94 -16.89 6.13
CA VAL A 379 27.99 -15.71 5.25
C VAL A 379 27.91 -16.14 3.77
N PRO A 380 28.72 -17.08 3.27
CA PRO A 380 28.58 -17.53 1.89
C PRO A 380 27.23 -18.22 1.64
N HIS A 381 26.68 -18.95 2.60
CA HIS A 381 25.34 -19.54 2.41
C HIS A 381 24.27 -18.45 2.23
N SER A 382 24.28 -17.41 3.06
CA SER A 382 23.36 -16.28 2.94
C SER A 382 23.51 -15.56 1.60
N TRP A 383 24.73 -15.15 1.26
CA TRP A 383 25.02 -14.47 -0.02
C TRP A 383 24.72 -15.33 -1.24
N GLY A 384 24.98 -16.63 -1.16
CA GLY A 384 24.63 -17.57 -2.23
C GLY A 384 23.13 -17.74 -2.39
N THR A 385 22.38 -17.73 -1.28
CA THR A 385 20.92 -17.78 -1.31
C THR A 385 20.37 -16.53 -1.98
N SER A 386 20.83 -15.33 -1.59
CA SER A 386 20.45 -14.06 -2.21
C SER A 386 20.83 -14.02 -3.70
N ALA A 387 22.07 -14.38 -4.06
CA ALA A 387 22.51 -14.42 -5.46
C ALA A 387 21.67 -15.38 -6.31
N TYR A 388 21.22 -16.50 -5.73
CA TYR A 388 20.37 -17.44 -6.45
C TYR A 388 18.97 -16.87 -6.69
N ILE A 389 18.40 -16.25 -5.66
CA ILE A 389 17.13 -15.53 -5.71
C ILE A 389 17.20 -14.41 -6.76
N ASP A 390 18.29 -13.65 -6.82
CA ASP A 390 18.52 -12.57 -7.78
C ASP A 390 18.49 -13.05 -9.23
N LEU A 391 19.02 -14.25 -9.50
CA LEU A 391 18.95 -14.85 -10.84
C LEU A 391 17.49 -15.11 -11.26
N LEU A 392 16.66 -15.62 -10.35
CA LEU A 392 15.24 -15.85 -10.63
C LEU A 392 14.48 -14.52 -10.76
N ASP A 393 14.77 -13.55 -9.90
CA ASP A 393 14.21 -12.21 -9.93
C ASP A 393 14.48 -11.51 -11.28
N TRP A 394 15.73 -11.49 -11.74
CA TRP A 394 16.07 -10.87 -13.03
C TRP A 394 15.52 -11.64 -14.24
N ALA A 395 15.39 -12.96 -14.17
CA ALA A 395 14.76 -13.76 -15.21
C ALA A 395 13.27 -13.42 -15.38
N LEU A 396 12.54 -13.33 -14.26
CA LEU A 396 11.12 -12.93 -14.25
C LEU A 396 10.96 -11.47 -14.66
N ALA A 397 11.83 -10.58 -14.20
CA ALA A 397 11.84 -9.16 -14.57
C ALA A 397 12.00 -8.99 -16.08
N ALA A 398 12.99 -9.63 -16.70
CA ALA A 398 13.20 -9.55 -18.15
C ALA A 398 12.02 -10.12 -18.95
N ALA A 399 11.41 -11.21 -18.49
CA ALA A 399 10.28 -11.85 -19.17
C ALA A 399 8.99 -11.03 -19.13
N THR A 400 8.77 -10.29 -18.05
CA THR A 400 7.48 -9.63 -17.75
C THR A 400 7.50 -8.12 -17.94
N SER A 401 8.69 -7.53 -18.13
CA SER A 401 8.83 -6.08 -18.34
C SER A 401 8.14 -5.65 -19.64
N PRO A 402 7.46 -4.48 -19.64
CA PRO A 402 6.91 -3.92 -20.86
C PRO A 402 8.03 -3.68 -21.88
N PRO A 403 7.79 -3.91 -23.19
CA PRO A 403 8.81 -3.76 -24.20
C PRO A 403 9.35 -2.32 -24.20
N PRO A 404 10.68 -2.12 -24.28
CA PRO A 404 11.24 -0.78 -24.34
C PRO A 404 10.69 -0.07 -25.58
N ARG A 405 10.04 1.10 -25.40
CA ARG A 405 9.79 1.99 -26.55
C ARG A 405 11.15 2.31 -27.15
N ARG A 406 11.21 2.41 -28.49
CA ARG A 406 12.34 3.01 -29.22
C ARG A 406 12.55 4.44 -28.74
N THR A 407 13.21 4.62 -27.60
CA THR A 407 13.88 5.86 -27.26
C THR A 407 14.95 6.06 -28.34
N ALA A 408 15.05 7.27 -28.87
CA ALA A 408 16.13 7.59 -29.79
C ALA A 408 17.43 7.15 -29.10
N PRO A 409 18.30 6.37 -29.76
CA PRO A 409 19.50 5.87 -29.12
C PRO A 409 20.22 7.08 -28.52
N ALA A 410 20.41 7.05 -27.20
CA ALA A 410 21.30 8.00 -26.56
C ALA A 410 22.58 8.02 -27.39
N LYS A 411 23.05 9.20 -27.81
CA LYS A 411 24.24 9.34 -28.65
C LYS A 411 25.41 8.69 -27.92
N LEU A 412 25.69 7.44 -28.27
CA LEU A 412 26.70 6.63 -27.61
C LEU A 412 28.04 6.88 -28.29
N THR A 413 28.96 7.48 -27.55
CA THR A 413 30.39 7.41 -27.84
C THR A 413 30.84 5.96 -27.68
N ALA A 414 31.46 5.40 -28.71
CA ALA A 414 31.99 4.04 -28.70
C ALA A 414 32.96 3.85 -27.52
N VAL A 415 32.78 2.75 -26.78
CA VAL A 415 33.71 2.26 -25.76
C VAL A 415 34.13 0.85 -26.17
N ASP A 416 35.41 0.55 -26.00
CA ASP A 416 36.16 -0.60 -26.55
C ASP A 416 35.76 -2.00 -26.01
N ASP A 417 36.34 -3.03 -26.66
CA ASP A 417 35.77 -4.33 -27.09
C ASP A 417 35.64 -5.50 -26.08
N ASP A 418 35.89 -5.35 -24.76
CA ASP A 418 35.85 -6.49 -23.81
C ASP A 418 34.77 -6.37 -22.70
N GLY A 419 34.28 -5.16 -22.39
CA GLY A 419 33.21 -4.92 -21.42
C GLY A 419 31.80 -4.97 -22.00
N GLY A 420 31.65 -5.39 -23.26
CA GLY A 420 30.43 -5.18 -24.06
C GLY A 420 29.18 -5.85 -23.49
N LEU A 421 29.29 -7.11 -23.03
CA LEU A 421 28.15 -7.85 -22.48
C LEU A 421 27.76 -7.35 -21.08
N GLN A 422 28.73 -7.16 -20.18
CA GLN A 422 28.49 -6.57 -18.86
C GLN A 422 27.85 -5.18 -19.00
N THR A 423 28.38 -4.32 -19.89
CA THR A 423 27.81 -2.99 -20.14
C THR A 423 26.39 -3.07 -20.71
N ALA A 424 26.14 -4.01 -21.63
CA ALA A 424 24.81 -4.24 -22.18
C ALA A 424 23.83 -4.70 -21.08
N ALA A 425 24.24 -5.62 -20.22
CA ALA A 425 23.44 -6.12 -19.12
C ALA A 425 23.16 -5.04 -18.06
N SER A 426 24.16 -4.25 -17.66
CA SER A 426 23.97 -3.10 -16.77
C SER A 426 23.01 -2.05 -17.35
N ARG A 427 23.08 -1.79 -18.67
CA ARG A 427 22.10 -0.92 -19.35
C ARG A 427 20.71 -1.54 -19.42
N ALA A 428 20.61 -2.85 -19.64
CA ALA A 428 19.33 -3.55 -19.64
C ALA A 428 18.67 -3.51 -18.26
N ARG A 429 19.44 -3.72 -17.18
CA ARG A 429 18.99 -3.50 -15.79
C ARG A 429 18.43 -2.09 -15.62
N ALA A 430 19.22 -1.08 -15.99
CA ALA A 430 18.82 0.32 -15.87
C ALA A 430 17.56 0.63 -16.68
N GLN A 431 17.43 0.13 -17.90
CA GLN A 431 16.25 0.33 -18.75
C GLN A 431 14.98 -0.34 -18.19
N ILE A 432 15.11 -1.56 -17.66
CA ILE A 432 14.01 -2.28 -17.01
C ILE A 432 13.54 -1.48 -15.78
N THR A 433 14.48 -0.99 -14.97
CA THR A 433 14.17 -0.16 -13.80
C THR A 433 13.58 1.20 -14.19
N GLU A 434 14.21 1.95 -15.12
CA GLU A 434 13.73 3.26 -15.61
C GLU A 434 12.32 3.18 -16.20
N ALA A 435 11.99 2.10 -16.92
CA ALA A 435 10.65 1.90 -17.48
C ALA A 435 9.59 1.83 -16.38
N HIS A 436 9.89 1.16 -15.27
CA HIS A 436 9.00 1.10 -14.11
C HIS A 436 8.95 2.44 -13.36
N GLU A 437 10.10 3.05 -13.10
CA GLU A 437 10.16 4.38 -12.47
C GLU A 437 9.37 5.41 -13.24
N ALA A 438 9.38 5.36 -14.57
CA ALA A 438 8.64 6.32 -15.39
C ALA A 438 7.11 6.10 -15.32
N ILE A 439 6.66 4.89 -14.98
CA ILE A 439 5.25 4.57 -14.69
C ILE A 439 4.89 5.11 -13.29
N GLU A 440 5.71 4.83 -12.27
CA GLU A 440 5.51 5.35 -10.92
C GLU A 440 5.53 6.89 -10.91
N ASN A 441 6.55 7.51 -11.52
CA ASN A 441 6.67 8.95 -11.65
C ASN A 441 5.48 9.54 -12.41
N ALA A 442 4.98 8.92 -13.48
CA ALA A 442 3.78 9.43 -14.15
C ALA A 442 2.55 9.46 -13.22
N ALA A 443 2.45 8.50 -12.30
CA ALA A 443 1.38 8.42 -11.30
C ALA A 443 1.56 9.44 -10.17
N THR A 444 2.79 9.70 -9.76
CA THR A 444 3.12 10.55 -8.60
C THR A 444 3.50 11.97 -9.00
N HIS A 445 3.70 12.29 -10.30
CA HIS A 445 4.17 13.61 -10.78
C HIS A 445 3.26 14.76 -10.37
N SER A 446 1.94 14.56 -10.36
CA SER A 446 1.00 15.57 -9.85
C SER A 446 1.12 15.78 -8.34
N LYS A 447 1.62 14.79 -7.60
CA LYS A 447 1.91 14.85 -6.17
C LYS A 447 3.30 15.46 -5.89
N HIS A 448 4.33 15.13 -6.67
CA HIS A 448 5.70 15.68 -6.54
C HIS A 448 5.81 17.18 -6.90
N ARG A 449 4.99 17.69 -7.82
CA ARG A 449 4.98 19.13 -8.17
C ARG A 449 4.67 20.09 -7.00
N HIS A 450 4.31 19.55 -5.84
CA HIS A 450 3.88 20.28 -4.66
C HIS A 450 4.81 20.07 -3.46
N GLU A 451 6.07 19.70 -3.68
CA GLU A 451 7.12 19.59 -2.64
C GLU A 451 7.44 20.91 -1.90
N TYR A 452 6.87 22.04 -2.32
CA TYR A 452 6.90 23.32 -1.57
C TYR A 452 5.53 23.98 -1.38
N THR A 453 4.43 23.27 -1.68
CA THR A 453 3.08 23.77 -1.44
C THR A 453 2.16 22.59 -1.15
N HIS A 454 2.01 22.23 0.12
CA HIS A 454 1.08 21.19 0.60
C HIS A 454 -0.37 21.49 0.20
N ARG A 455 -0.77 21.20 -1.04
CA ARG A 455 -2.17 21.16 -1.50
C ARG A 455 -2.27 20.22 -2.70
N LEU A 456 -3.24 19.32 -2.67
CA LEU A 456 -4.16 18.96 -3.76
C LEU A 456 -4.63 17.52 -3.56
N LEU A 457 -5.80 17.37 -2.95
CA LEU A 457 -6.90 16.44 -3.28
C LEU A 457 -8.03 16.83 -2.31
N ARG A 458 -9.25 17.09 -2.78
CA ARG A 458 -10.38 17.63 -1.97
C ARG A 458 -11.10 16.50 -1.20
N PRO A 459 -11.09 16.45 0.14
CA PRO A 459 -12.20 15.94 0.94
C PRO A 459 -13.12 17.11 1.28
N VAL A 460 -14.30 16.77 1.76
CA VAL A 460 -15.39 17.72 2.08
C VAL A 460 -14.82 18.88 2.91
N PRO A 461 -14.81 20.12 2.38
CA PRO A 461 -14.35 21.27 3.16
C PRO A 461 -15.26 21.40 4.38
N VAL A 462 -14.68 21.35 5.57
CA VAL A 462 -15.34 21.87 6.78
C VAL A 462 -15.61 23.35 6.47
N ALA A 463 -16.86 23.78 6.57
CA ALA A 463 -17.21 25.17 6.32
C ALA A 463 -16.36 26.06 7.24
N ALA A 464 -15.83 27.17 6.72
CA ALA A 464 -14.86 28.01 7.44
C ALA A 464 -15.40 28.60 8.76
N ASP A 465 -16.72 28.59 8.92
CA ASP A 465 -17.50 29.05 10.07
C ASP A 465 -18.05 27.92 10.96
N ALA A 466 -17.82 26.65 10.60
CA ALA A 466 -18.23 25.52 11.43
C ALA A 466 -17.29 25.36 12.65
N ASP A 467 -17.85 24.87 13.76
CA ASP A 467 -17.08 24.30 14.86
C ASP A 467 -17.03 22.77 14.66
N PRO A 468 -15.98 22.24 14.00
CA PRO A 468 -15.91 20.81 13.71
C PRO A 468 -15.71 20.02 14.99
N SER A 469 -16.37 18.87 15.11
CA SER A 469 -16.07 17.92 16.19
C SER A 469 -14.71 17.25 15.96
N ILE A 470 -14.15 16.60 16.98
CA ILE A 470 -12.92 15.80 16.85
C ILE A 470 -13.10 14.71 15.77
N ALA A 471 -14.28 14.09 15.71
CA ALA A 471 -14.60 13.11 14.68
C ALA A 471 -14.59 13.73 13.27
N ASP A 472 -15.16 14.92 13.10
CA ASP A 472 -15.14 15.63 11.81
C ASP A 472 -13.71 15.95 11.38
N LEU A 473 -12.86 16.36 12.32
CA LEU A 473 -11.44 16.62 12.06
C LEU A 473 -10.69 15.35 11.67
N ILE A 474 -10.84 14.26 12.42
CA ILE A 474 -10.17 12.99 12.10
C ILE A 474 -10.62 12.49 10.72
N ILE A 475 -11.91 12.60 10.39
CA ILE A 475 -12.44 12.22 9.06
C ILE A 475 -11.87 13.11 7.95
N ALA A 476 -11.73 14.41 8.18
CA ALA A 476 -11.27 15.39 7.17
C ALA A 476 -9.73 15.47 7.02
N ALA A 477 -9.00 15.14 8.08
CA ALA A 477 -7.55 15.21 8.13
C ALA A 477 -6.88 14.23 7.17
N HIS A 478 -5.63 14.46 6.76
CA HIS A 478 -4.82 13.38 6.19
C HIS A 478 -4.39 12.42 7.29
N GLU A 479 -4.20 11.14 6.98
CA GLU A 479 -3.86 10.14 8.00
C GLU A 479 -2.55 10.47 8.72
N ARG A 480 -1.52 10.80 7.95
CA ARG A 480 -0.23 11.24 8.46
C ARG A 480 -0.30 12.53 9.28
N ASP A 481 -1.38 13.31 9.10
CA ASP A 481 -1.60 14.57 9.78
C ASP A 481 -2.54 14.38 11.01
N VAL A 482 -2.76 13.13 11.44
CA VAL A 482 -3.42 12.80 12.72
C VAL A 482 -2.38 12.40 13.77
N LEU A 483 -2.06 13.31 14.68
CA LEU A 483 -1.17 12.99 15.80
C LEU A 483 -1.89 12.01 16.75
N SER A 484 -1.35 10.80 16.83
CA SER A 484 -1.88 9.74 17.69
C SER A 484 -1.07 9.64 19.00
N ILE A 485 -1.68 9.10 20.06
CA ILE A 485 -1.12 9.11 21.41
C ILE A 485 0.18 8.32 21.54
N ILE A 486 0.32 7.22 20.80
CA ILE A 486 1.55 6.41 20.84
C ILE A 486 2.75 7.19 20.26
N PRO A 487 2.70 7.71 19.01
CA PRO A 487 3.75 8.59 18.48
C PRO A 487 4.04 9.81 19.37
N LEU A 488 3.02 10.41 19.98
CA LEU A 488 3.22 11.50 20.94
C LEU A 488 4.07 11.03 22.12
N LEU A 489 3.67 9.96 22.80
CA LEU A 489 4.37 9.44 23.98
C LEU A 489 5.80 9.00 23.66
N GLU A 490 6.01 8.35 22.52
CA GLU A 490 7.34 7.99 22.02
C GLU A 490 8.20 9.24 21.81
N SER A 491 7.65 10.27 21.16
CA SER A 491 8.34 11.55 20.96
C SER A 491 8.73 12.20 22.29
N LEU A 492 7.90 12.11 23.33
CA LEU A 492 8.23 12.66 24.65
C LEU A 492 9.49 12.03 25.25
N THR A 493 9.75 10.74 25.02
CA THR A 493 10.97 10.06 25.51
C THR A 493 12.23 10.64 24.86
N TYR A 494 12.12 11.09 23.61
CA TYR A 494 13.24 11.66 22.84
C TYR A 494 13.46 13.16 23.07
N LEU A 495 12.37 13.89 23.30
CA LEU A 495 12.37 15.35 23.47
C LEU A 495 12.90 15.80 24.83
N TRP A 496 12.86 14.90 25.82
CA TRP A 496 13.38 15.17 27.14
C TRP A 496 14.87 15.58 27.08
N GLY A 497 15.18 16.79 27.56
CA GLY A 497 16.52 17.39 27.52
C GLY A 497 16.91 18.14 26.23
N LYS A 498 16.06 18.13 25.19
CA LYS A 498 16.31 18.83 23.90
C LYS A 498 15.40 20.03 23.64
N VAL A 499 14.42 20.25 24.52
CA VAL A 499 13.40 21.30 24.39
C VAL A 499 13.78 22.53 25.20
N PHE A 500 13.69 23.70 24.57
CA PHE A 500 14.06 24.99 25.17
C PHE A 500 12.85 25.78 25.73
N SER A 501 11.61 25.46 25.35
CA SER A 501 10.40 26.13 25.85
C SER A 501 9.32 25.15 26.32
N ALA A 502 8.68 25.48 27.44
CA ALA A 502 7.54 24.76 28.01
C ALA A 502 6.45 25.75 28.51
N ALA A 503 6.29 26.88 27.82
CA ALA A 503 5.24 27.85 28.14
C ALA A 503 3.83 27.30 27.79
N GLY A 504 2.79 27.97 28.28
CA GLY A 504 1.40 27.56 28.06
C GLY A 504 0.82 28.14 26.77
N ALA A 505 -0.35 27.65 26.35
CA ALA A 505 -1.04 28.19 25.17
C ALA A 505 -1.38 29.68 25.33
N SER A 506 -1.65 30.15 26.56
CA SER A 506 -1.92 31.58 26.84
C SER A 506 -0.77 32.52 26.46
N ASP A 507 0.45 31.97 26.39
CA ASP A 507 1.67 32.69 26.06
C ASP A 507 2.00 32.61 24.55
N GLY A 508 1.13 31.98 23.75
CA GLY A 508 1.33 31.73 22.32
C GLY A 508 1.96 30.37 22.03
N HIS A 509 1.44 29.63 21.04
CA HIS A 509 2.03 28.40 20.52
C HIS A 509 3.28 28.66 19.68
N TRP A 510 3.27 29.74 18.90
CA TRP A 510 4.37 30.20 18.06
C TRP A 510 4.61 31.70 18.27
N ASN A 511 5.88 32.11 18.24
CA ASN A 511 6.30 33.51 18.32
C ASN A 511 7.19 33.88 17.12
N ASP A 512 7.12 35.16 16.73
CA ASP A 512 7.87 35.77 15.63
C ASP A 512 9.03 36.57 16.26
N ASP A 513 10.08 35.88 16.73
CA ASP A 513 11.24 36.51 17.35
C ASP A 513 12.34 36.84 16.31
N GLU A 514 13.31 37.69 16.68
CA GLU A 514 14.40 38.21 15.82
C GLU A 514 15.24 37.14 15.09
N TYR A 515 15.09 35.86 15.43
CA TYR A 515 15.81 34.72 14.85
C TYR A 515 14.92 33.76 14.02
N GLY A 516 13.61 34.04 13.86
CA GLY A 516 12.66 33.24 13.08
C GLY A 516 11.43 32.78 13.87
N GLU A 517 10.54 32.02 13.21
CA GLU A 517 9.37 31.38 13.83
C GLU A 517 9.83 30.26 14.79
N PHE A 518 9.77 30.51 16.10
CA PHE A 518 10.13 29.51 17.12
C PHE A 518 8.89 29.04 17.89
N PRO A 519 8.82 27.74 18.24
CA PRO A 519 7.77 27.21 19.08
C PRO A 519 7.87 27.83 20.49
N HIS A 520 6.76 28.34 20.98
CA HIS A 520 6.70 29.07 22.25
C HIS A 520 5.91 28.32 23.33
N SER A 521 5.05 27.35 23.00
CA SER A 521 4.36 26.48 23.97
C SER A 521 4.81 25.01 23.92
N PHE A 522 4.32 24.20 24.86
CA PHE A 522 4.49 22.74 24.84
C PHE A 522 3.93 22.13 23.54
N THR A 523 2.68 22.43 23.16
CA THR A 523 2.13 21.99 21.86
C THR A 523 2.90 22.52 20.66
N GLY A 524 3.35 23.78 20.68
CA GLY A 524 4.17 24.32 19.59
C GLY A 524 5.48 23.53 19.42
N THR A 525 6.09 23.14 20.54
CA THR A 525 7.29 22.30 20.55
C THR A 525 6.99 20.92 19.99
N ILE A 526 5.92 20.26 20.43
CA ILE A 526 5.49 18.98 19.86
C ILE A 526 5.27 19.11 18.33
N GLY A 527 4.67 20.21 17.88
CA GLY A 527 4.49 20.52 16.45
C GLY A 527 5.79 20.65 15.66
N CYS A 528 6.81 21.29 16.23
CA CYS A 528 8.11 21.42 15.59
C CYS A 528 8.80 20.05 15.37
N TRP A 529 8.59 19.09 16.27
CA TRP A 529 9.31 17.82 16.24
C TRP A 529 8.54 16.66 15.62
N THR A 530 7.22 16.66 15.77
CA THR A 530 6.34 15.63 15.19
C THR A 530 5.72 16.08 13.87
N GLU A 531 6.03 17.31 13.43
CA GLU A 531 5.40 18.01 12.32
C GLU A 531 3.88 18.28 12.53
N LEU A 532 3.34 17.98 13.73
CA LEU A 532 1.95 18.16 14.11
C LEU A 532 1.75 18.68 15.55
N PRO A 533 0.88 19.67 15.78
CA PRO A 533 0.00 20.32 14.81
C PRO A 533 0.77 21.28 13.90
N PRO A 534 0.17 21.65 12.74
CA PRO A 534 0.67 22.71 11.88
C PRO A 534 0.84 24.01 12.65
N ALA A 535 1.89 24.76 12.33
CA ALA A 535 2.21 26.02 12.98
C ALA A 535 1.04 27.02 12.90
N THR A 536 0.79 27.74 13.99
CA THR A 536 -0.19 28.83 14.05
C THR A 536 0.52 30.15 13.79
N LEU A 537 -0.10 31.06 13.06
CA LEU A 537 0.41 32.43 12.92
C LEU A 537 0.17 33.20 14.21
N THR A 538 1.08 34.10 14.60
CA THR A 538 0.91 34.97 15.78
C THR A 538 -0.38 35.79 15.77
N SER A 539 -0.92 36.05 14.57
CA SER A 539 -2.18 36.77 14.35
C SER A 539 -3.45 35.91 14.45
N GLU A 540 -3.33 34.58 14.52
CA GLU A 540 -4.46 33.66 14.58
C GLU A 540 -4.99 33.52 16.00
N GLU A 541 -6.32 33.47 16.15
CA GLU A 541 -6.99 33.16 17.43
C GLU A 541 -6.52 31.81 17.99
N ALA A 542 -6.22 30.85 17.11
CA ALA A 542 -5.70 29.54 17.48
C ALA A 542 -4.34 29.62 18.20
N ASN A 543 -3.50 30.63 17.93
CA ASN A 543 -2.16 30.72 18.52
C ASN A 543 -2.18 30.86 20.04
N THR A 544 -3.22 31.45 20.62
CA THR A 544 -3.35 31.63 22.08
C THR A 544 -4.48 30.81 22.69
N SER A 545 -5.16 30.00 21.89
CA SER A 545 -6.28 29.19 22.33
C SER A 545 -5.85 27.78 22.69
N SER A 546 -6.50 27.17 23.68
CA SER A 546 -6.28 25.75 23.99
C SER A 546 -6.57 24.86 22.77
N VAL A 547 -5.84 23.74 22.66
CA VAL A 547 -5.96 22.80 21.54
C VAL A 547 -7.34 22.14 21.39
N ASP A 548 -8.12 22.11 22.47
CA ASP A 548 -9.49 21.62 22.51
C ASP A 548 -10.55 22.73 22.28
N SER A 549 -10.12 23.94 21.88
CA SER A 549 -11.01 25.04 21.55
C SER A 549 -11.55 24.95 20.11
N ALA A 550 -12.69 25.60 19.85
CA ALA A 550 -13.22 25.74 18.50
C ALA A 550 -12.27 26.51 17.56
N ALA A 551 -11.48 27.45 18.09
CA ALA A 551 -10.49 28.20 17.31
C ALA A 551 -9.36 27.28 16.82
N PHE A 552 -8.80 26.47 17.71
CA PHE A 552 -7.74 25.52 17.35
C PHE A 552 -8.26 24.39 16.46
N ARG A 553 -9.49 23.91 16.68
CA ARG A 553 -10.13 22.94 15.77
C ARG A 553 -10.33 23.49 14.37
N ARG A 554 -10.74 24.76 14.21
CA ARG A 554 -10.81 25.40 12.89
C ARG A 554 -9.44 25.50 12.22
N HIS A 555 -8.38 25.77 12.99
CA HIS A 555 -7.00 25.74 12.50
C HIS A 555 -6.61 24.36 11.97
N LEU A 556 -6.82 23.32 12.77
CA LEU A 556 -6.60 21.92 12.36
C LEU A 556 -7.39 21.58 11.08
N ALA A 557 -8.66 21.97 10.98
CA ALA A 557 -9.48 21.76 9.79
C ALA A 557 -8.90 22.45 8.54
N ALA A 558 -8.44 23.71 8.67
CA ALA A 558 -7.86 24.47 7.57
C ALA A 558 -6.58 23.81 7.00
N HIS A 559 -5.84 23.13 7.87
CA HIS A 559 -4.62 22.41 7.53
C HIS A 559 -4.83 20.91 7.29
N ARG A 560 -6.06 20.40 7.44
CA ARG A 560 -6.38 18.97 7.36
C ARG A 560 -5.51 18.12 8.30
N ALA A 561 -5.29 18.64 9.49
CA ALA A 561 -4.68 17.93 10.60
C ALA A 561 -5.77 17.57 11.63
N ALA A 562 -5.47 16.60 12.47
CA ALA A 562 -6.30 16.28 13.63
C ALA A 562 -5.43 15.77 14.79
N PHE A 563 -6.03 15.77 15.96
CA PHE A 563 -5.51 15.05 17.12
C PHE A 563 -6.45 13.90 17.40
N ASP A 564 -5.88 12.75 17.79
CA ASP A 564 -6.71 11.74 18.42
C ASP A 564 -7.31 12.29 19.75
N PRO A 565 -8.41 11.72 20.25
CA PRO A 565 -9.07 12.23 21.45
C PRO A 565 -8.19 12.22 22.71
N PHE A 566 -7.22 11.30 22.79
CA PHE A 566 -6.29 11.21 23.92
C PHE A 566 -5.22 12.29 23.85
N VAL A 567 -4.66 12.56 22.67
CA VAL A 567 -3.72 13.64 22.39
C VAL A 567 -4.37 15.00 22.67
N SER A 568 -5.60 15.22 22.20
CA SER A 568 -6.36 16.44 22.55
C SER A 568 -6.49 16.61 24.06
N CYS A 569 -6.88 15.56 24.79
CA CYS A 569 -7.01 15.60 26.25
C CYS A 569 -5.67 15.89 26.94
N TYR A 570 -4.61 15.24 26.49
CA TYR A 570 -3.26 15.36 27.04
C TYR A 570 -2.69 16.77 26.82
N LEU A 571 -2.67 17.24 25.57
CA LEU A 571 -2.08 18.53 25.20
C LEU A 571 -2.87 19.70 25.77
N ALA A 572 -4.21 19.62 25.84
CA ALA A 572 -5.03 20.66 26.46
C ALA A 572 -4.68 20.83 27.94
N ALA A 573 -4.51 19.72 28.67
CA ALA A 573 -4.11 19.77 30.07
C ALA A 573 -2.66 20.24 30.24
N ALA A 574 -1.75 19.78 29.39
CA ALA A 574 -0.35 20.20 29.39
C ALA A 574 -0.25 21.70 29.18
N ASP A 575 -0.87 22.28 28.14
CA ASP A 575 -0.81 23.72 27.83
C ASP A 575 -1.60 24.61 28.80
N SER A 576 -2.56 24.05 29.54
CA SER A 576 -3.36 24.81 30.53
C SER A 576 -2.55 25.26 31.76
N ALA A 577 -1.38 24.68 32.02
CA ALA A 577 -0.50 25.20 33.05
C ALA A 577 0.06 26.57 32.61
N THR A 578 0.07 27.58 33.48
CA THR A 578 0.50 28.94 33.10
C THR A 578 1.87 29.25 33.69
N GLY A 579 2.67 30.06 32.97
CA GLY A 579 4.03 30.44 33.36
C GLY A 579 5.12 29.44 32.97
N THR A 580 6.35 29.72 33.41
CA THR A 580 7.54 28.87 33.20
C THR A 580 7.45 27.61 34.06
N GLN A 581 6.69 26.64 33.58
CA GLN A 581 6.75 25.24 34.01
C GLN A 581 7.84 24.53 33.20
N ASP A 582 8.45 23.50 33.74
CA ASP A 582 9.35 22.66 32.97
C ASP A 582 8.58 21.59 32.18
N PHE A 583 9.32 20.84 31.36
CA PHE A 583 8.75 19.79 30.51
C PHE A 583 8.15 18.63 31.33
N GLU A 584 8.65 18.36 32.53
CA GLU A 584 8.17 17.28 33.41
C GLU A 584 6.82 17.65 34.04
N ASP A 585 6.66 18.90 34.46
CA ASP A 585 5.39 19.41 34.99
C ASP A 585 4.27 19.38 33.93
N ARG A 586 4.60 19.71 32.68
CA ARG A 586 3.67 19.61 31.54
C ARG A 586 3.29 18.17 31.25
N HIS A 587 4.27 17.27 31.26
CA HIS A 587 4.03 15.85 31.09
C HIS A 587 3.10 15.31 32.17
N ARG A 588 3.36 15.66 33.43
CA ARG A 588 2.55 15.26 34.59
C ARG A 588 1.12 15.73 34.45
N ALA A 589 0.89 16.98 34.04
CA ALA A 589 -0.45 17.52 33.82
C ALA A 589 -1.23 16.74 32.74
N GLY A 590 -0.60 16.46 31.60
CA GLY A 590 -1.21 15.65 30.54
C GLY A 590 -1.50 14.20 30.97
N ALA A 591 -0.54 13.55 31.65
CA ALA A 591 -0.69 12.18 32.10
C ALA A 591 -1.79 12.03 33.17
N GLU A 592 -1.87 12.98 34.11
CA GLU A 592 -2.95 13.02 35.09
C GLU A 592 -4.33 13.24 34.45
N ALA A 593 -4.42 14.04 33.38
CA ALA A 593 -5.67 14.28 32.69
C ALA A 593 -6.19 12.99 32.03
N LEU A 594 -5.31 12.25 31.36
CA LEU A 594 -5.66 10.93 30.80
C LEU A 594 -6.09 9.93 31.88
N ARG A 595 -5.35 9.85 32.99
CA ARG A 595 -5.69 8.94 34.11
C ARG A 595 -7.04 9.26 34.76
N ARG A 596 -7.48 10.52 34.73
CA ARG A 596 -8.76 10.97 35.30
C ARG A 596 -9.91 10.94 34.29
N ALA A 597 -9.64 10.86 33.00
CA ALA A 597 -10.65 10.86 31.96
C ALA A 597 -11.39 9.51 31.87
N ASP A 598 -12.61 9.55 31.36
CA ASP A 598 -13.27 8.35 30.86
C ASP A 598 -12.65 7.99 29.50
N LEU A 599 -11.64 7.13 29.54
CA LEU A 599 -10.90 6.70 28.35
C LEU A 599 -11.80 5.96 27.33
N THR A 600 -12.89 5.33 27.79
CA THR A 600 -13.85 4.67 26.88
C THR A 600 -14.68 5.72 26.14
N ALA A 601 -15.11 6.77 26.84
CA ALA A 601 -15.81 7.90 26.22
C ALA A 601 -14.91 8.67 25.24
N LEU A 602 -13.63 8.88 25.58
CA LEU A 602 -12.66 9.49 24.65
C LEU A 602 -12.47 8.63 23.40
N GLN A 603 -12.30 7.31 23.54
CA GLN A 603 -12.17 6.40 22.40
C GLN A 603 -13.39 6.44 21.48
N ALA A 604 -14.60 6.64 22.02
CA ALA A 604 -15.83 6.73 21.24
C ALA A 604 -15.93 7.99 20.36
N LEU A 605 -15.08 9.00 20.62
CA LEU A 605 -14.96 10.19 19.77
C LEU A 605 -14.07 9.94 18.55
N ASP A 606 -13.28 8.87 18.53
CA ASP A 606 -12.46 8.49 17.40
C ASP A 606 -13.29 7.65 16.40
N PRO A 607 -13.48 8.13 15.16
CA PRO A 607 -14.24 7.41 14.14
C PRO A 607 -13.46 6.23 13.53
N ARG A 608 -12.17 6.06 13.86
CA ARG A 608 -11.36 4.92 13.42
C ARG A 608 -11.73 3.65 14.21
N GLN A 609 -11.48 2.47 13.64
CA GLN A 609 -11.73 1.23 14.38
C GLN A 609 -10.82 1.15 15.61
N PRO A 610 -11.36 0.79 16.79
CA PRO A 610 -10.53 0.59 17.96
C PRO A 610 -9.61 -0.62 17.76
N PRO A 611 -8.44 -0.67 18.42
CA PRO A 611 -7.55 -1.82 18.39
C PRO A 611 -8.28 -3.10 18.81
N ARG A 612 -7.88 -4.26 18.25
CA ARG A 612 -8.50 -5.56 18.62
C ARG A 612 -8.44 -5.87 20.11
N ASP A 613 -7.37 -5.42 20.78
CA ASP A 613 -7.22 -5.49 22.23
C ASP A 613 -7.41 -4.10 22.88
N ASN A 614 -8.50 -3.42 22.50
CA ASN A 614 -8.84 -2.10 23.02
C ASN A 614 -8.82 -2.07 24.57
N GLY A 615 -9.27 -3.16 25.22
CA GLY A 615 -9.25 -3.27 26.67
C GLY A 615 -7.83 -3.20 27.26
N ARG A 616 -6.83 -3.82 26.63
CA ARG A 616 -5.42 -3.70 27.04
C ARG A 616 -4.86 -2.32 26.73
N PHE A 617 -5.18 -1.75 25.57
CA PHE A 617 -4.76 -0.39 25.21
C PHE A 617 -5.27 0.67 26.20
N LEU A 618 -6.54 0.62 26.59
CA LEU A 618 -7.08 1.56 27.59
C LEU A 618 -6.46 1.34 28.98
N ARG A 619 -6.17 0.09 29.38
CA ARG A 619 -5.43 -0.20 30.62
C ARG A 619 -4.00 0.31 30.56
N PHE A 620 -3.35 0.21 29.39
CA PHE A 620 -2.05 0.77 29.13
C PHE A 620 -2.10 2.28 29.34
N LEU A 621 -2.94 3.03 28.63
CA LEU A 621 -3.07 4.49 28.81
C LEU A 621 -3.39 4.89 30.26
N ALA A 622 -4.23 4.13 30.96
CA ALA A 622 -4.54 4.36 32.38
C ALA A 622 -3.32 4.19 33.33
N SER A 623 -2.28 3.47 32.89
CA SER A 623 -1.05 3.24 33.65
C SER A 623 0.09 4.21 33.32
N LEU A 624 -0.09 5.10 32.33
CA LEU A 624 0.92 6.07 31.86
C LEU A 624 1.64 6.76 33.05
N PRO A 625 2.97 6.66 33.19
CA PRO A 625 3.71 7.23 34.31
C PRO A 625 3.47 8.74 34.46
N LEU A 626 3.58 9.23 35.68
CA LEU A 626 3.58 10.67 35.97
C LEU A 626 5.00 11.25 35.95
N ASP A 627 6.00 10.39 36.17
CA ASP A 627 7.40 10.72 36.03
C ASP A 627 7.83 10.39 34.60
N LEU A 628 8.30 11.40 33.89
CA LEU A 628 8.75 11.27 32.50
C LEU A 628 9.96 10.34 32.37
N HIS A 629 10.81 10.24 33.40
CA HIS A 629 11.95 9.33 33.41
C HIS A 629 11.53 7.85 33.37
N GLU A 630 10.35 7.54 33.91
CA GLU A 630 9.79 6.20 33.89
C GLU A 630 9.13 5.89 32.54
N LEU A 631 8.88 6.90 31.69
CA LEU A 631 8.13 6.73 30.44
C LEU A 631 8.82 5.76 29.48
N ASN A 632 10.14 5.87 29.30
CA ASN A 632 10.88 4.98 28.38
C ASN A 632 10.83 3.52 28.84
N ALA A 633 11.15 3.27 30.12
CA ALA A 633 11.09 1.93 30.70
C ALA A 633 9.66 1.37 30.76
N TRP A 634 8.66 2.22 30.96
CA TRP A 634 7.24 1.85 30.93
C TRP A 634 6.78 1.47 29.51
N PHE A 635 7.25 2.20 28.50
CA PHE A 635 7.03 1.86 27.11
C PHE A 635 7.61 0.47 26.81
N ASP A 636 8.88 0.23 27.16
CA ASP A 636 9.59 -1.04 26.96
C ASP A 636 8.96 -2.24 27.72
N THR A 637 8.42 -2.01 28.92
CA THR A 637 7.89 -3.10 29.78
C THR A 637 6.47 -3.54 29.43
N VAL A 638 5.67 -2.68 28.80
CA VAL A 638 4.25 -2.95 28.51
C VAL A 638 4.01 -3.15 27.01
N TYR A 639 4.89 -2.60 26.19
CA TYR A 639 4.89 -2.69 24.74
C TYR A 639 6.12 -3.49 24.25
N PRO A 640 6.12 -4.83 24.37
CA PRO A 640 7.08 -5.61 23.59
C PRO A 640 6.71 -5.42 22.12
N LEU A 641 7.48 -4.58 21.43
CA LEU A 641 7.53 -4.55 19.98
C LEU A 641 7.98 -5.95 19.50
N GLY A 642 7.13 -6.60 18.71
CA GLY A 642 7.53 -6.80 17.32
C GLY A 642 8.07 -8.15 16.85
N GLU A 643 7.76 -9.29 17.46
CA GLU A 643 8.09 -10.59 16.81
C GLU A 643 6.98 -11.65 16.78
N ASP A 644 6.01 -11.67 17.70
CA ASP A 644 5.01 -12.77 17.78
C ASP A 644 3.55 -12.36 17.55
N ALA A 645 3.31 -11.09 17.25
CA ALA A 645 1.98 -10.61 16.88
C ALA A 645 1.97 -10.10 15.44
N ALA A 646 2.78 -10.77 14.61
CA ALA A 646 2.86 -10.58 13.18
C ALA A 646 2.23 -11.72 12.33
#